data_AF-A0A8J1T5S6-F1
#
_entry.id   AF-A0A8J1T5S6-F1
#
_cell.length_a   1.000
_cell.length_b   1.000
_cell.length_c   1.000
_cell.angle_alpha   90.00
_cell.angle_beta   90.00
_cell.angle_gamma   90.00
#
_symmetry.space_group_name_H-M   'P 1'
#
loop_
_entity.id
_entity.type
_entity.pdbx_description
1 polymer ?
#
loop_
_entity_poly.entity_id
_entity_poly.type
_entity_poly.pdbx_seq_one_letter_code
_entity_poly.pdbx_strand_id
1 'polypeptide(L)'
;MYRFYSSLLCSLLALLGKTVTCDYIIDASQGLGRMFDGIGGISGGGATSKLLVNYPKKQRDEILDYLFKPNYAASLQILKVEIGGDSQSTDGSESSHMHTEEDENYQRGYEWFMMKEAKKRNPDIILYGLPWVFPGWLGGGKFDPFSNRTNLVRYTTNWVKGAKREHNLTINYVGVWNERTCDYDYIKMLRKALDVDGFNDVKIVACDGGWGFIDDVISDQDLADSINVLGAHYPGSQTPSNALRIDRKLWASEEYSAYNDDKGGGCWARILNEGYTDGFLTAFISWNLISSYYKNLPYSRSGLMTADEPWSGHYTVNSPIWISAHHTQFYRPGWQYLLHGYGVGNLALNGSYISLISPDHQDLTVVIETMDPNIVTCFYPQPKYNISSQTAVFNIGGKLKRQINMLYVWRTRLTFDGKDSLFQQLDPIKVIDGKFILHLNTNEVYTLSTIHRSKQVTPAIKPSGQFPTDYSDDFEDYPEFGEPYNFAQQAGVFEVRTFVTDGKAENVMQQVVPEPPIDTCLPKRMTRPITLIGNYNWTDADVSVDFNIPTKGGATGVFVAQRVETGGCNVMYSSGVYLWLTPPCGYILSSDYAKTKVYDSGWAKIERDTWYTLRLQVQGNHTIAYLNGEKIVDALINPQSTNGFIGVGTENFANASFNNFKMQSPGPNIPHQYREEIPKRPYSCIIDKEEYVSDKDEILTNRNLNSQGKLHANVARLHQQGNPMFPKHSKKIKEQVFGNGVFKQEIPNNYKP
;
A
#
# COMPACT_ATOMS: atom_id res chain seq x y z
N MET A 1 42.10 17.93 -1.35
CA MET A 1 43.34 17.13 -1.29
C MET A 1 43.57 16.50 0.08
N TYR A 2 43.73 17.24 1.20
CA TYR A 2 43.96 16.65 2.54
C TYR A 2 42.93 15.58 2.98
N ARG A 3 41.66 15.73 2.57
CA ARG A 3 40.54 14.81 2.88
C ARG A 3 40.63 13.46 2.16
N PHE A 4 41.05 13.45 0.90
CA PHE A 4 41.28 12.21 0.15
C PHE A 4 42.43 11.41 0.78
N TYR A 5 43.47 12.09 1.26
CA TYR A 5 44.60 11.45 1.93
C TYR A 5 44.25 10.85 3.29
N SER A 6 43.41 11.50 4.10
CA SER A 6 43.03 10.96 5.42
C SER A 6 42.17 9.69 5.30
N SER A 7 41.20 9.67 4.38
CA SER A 7 40.40 8.48 4.10
C SER A 7 41.26 7.37 3.48
N LEU A 8 42.13 7.69 2.50
CA LEU A 8 43.06 6.71 1.92
C LEU A 8 44.00 6.12 2.97
N LEU A 9 44.53 6.95 3.87
CA LEU A 9 45.48 6.53 4.91
C LEU A 9 44.79 5.63 5.95
N CYS A 10 43.56 5.95 6.35
CA CYS A 10 42.74 5.09 7.20
C CYS A 10 42.46 3.73 6.52
N SER A 11 42.07 3.72 5.24
CA SER A 11 41.84 2.48 4.49
C SER A 11 43.13 1.66 4.30
N LEU A 12 44.29 2.31 4.11
CA LEU A 12 45.60 1.65 4.04
C LEU A 12 46.04 1.05 5.38
N LEU A 13 45.75 1.72 6.50
CA LEU A 13 46.06 1.22 7.84
C LEU A 13 45.18 0.02 8.23
N ALA A 14 43.95 -0.05 7.70
CA ALA A 14 43.05 -1.20 7.87
C ALA A 14 43.63 -2.48 7.22
N LEU A 15 44.19 -2.34 6.02
CA LEU A 15 44.87 -3.44 5.31
C LEU A 15 46.08 -4.00 6.06
N LEU A 16 46.62 -3.25 7.03
CA LEU A 16 47.76 -3.63 7.87
C LEU A 16 47.36 -4.22 9.24
N GLY A 17 46.07 -4.46 9.49
CA GLY A 17 45.58 -5.11 10.72
C GLY A 17 45.74 -4.28 11.99
N LYS A 18 45.92 -2.96 11.89
CA LYS A 18 45.98 -2.04 13.04
C LYS A 18 44.60 -1.48 13.35
N THR A 19 44.34 -1.15 14.62
CA THR A 19 43.14 -0.42 15.03
C THR A 19 43.09 0.92 14.30
N VAL A 20 42.15 1.04 13.37
CA VAL A 20 41.99 2.26 12.56
C VAL A 20 41.21 3.28 13.38
N THR A 21 41.85 4.43 13.62
CA THR A 21 41.27 5.59 14.27
C THR A 21 41.11 6.66 13.20
N CYS A 22 39.89 7.14 12.96
CA CYS A 22 39.62 8.20 11.98
C CYS A 22 38.85 9.36 12.59
N ASP A 23 39.19 10.56 12.17
CA ASP A 23 38.59 11.81 12.63
C ASP A 23 37.42 12.24 11.75
N TYR A 24 36.33 12.62 12.41
CA TYR A 24 35.09 13.14 11.81
C TYR A 24 34.78 14.51 12.42
N ILE A 25 34.35 15.46 11.59
CA ILE A 25 34.08 16.84 12.02
C ILE A 25 32.57 17.04 12.14
N ILE A 26 32.14 17.68 13.23
CA ILE A 26 30.76 18.12 13.47
C ILE A 26 30.81 19.64 13.72
N ASP A 27 30.53 20.45 12.71
CA ASP A 27 30.69 21.91 12.81
C ASP A 27 29.66 22.69 11.96
N ALA A 28 28.73 23.35 12.65
CA ALA A 28 27.71 24.19 12.04
C ALA A 28 28.25 25.54 11.52
N SER A 29 29.49 25.94 11.85
CA SER A 29 30.09 27.21 11.39
C SER A 29 30.40 27.23 9.89
N GLN A 30 30.41 26.06 9.25
CA GLN A 30 30.68 25.89 7.83
C GLN A 30 29.44 26.05 6.94
N GLY A 31 28.28 26.32 7.57
CA GLY A 31 26.97 26.29 6.92
C GLY A 31 26.17 25.04 7.29
N LEU A 32 24.91 25.03 6.87
CA LEU A 32 23.98 23.93 7.12
C LEU A 32 23.60 23.27 5.79
N GLY A 33 23.22 22.00 5.88
CA GLY A 33 22.64 21.23 4.78
C GLY A 33 21.14 21.53 4.61
N ARG A 34 20.43 20.59 3.99
CA ARG A 34 18.99 20.72 3.79
C ARG A 34 18.24 20.61 5.11
N MET A 35 17.01 21.15 5.12
CA MET A 35 16.08 20.98 6.22
C MET A 35 15.50 19.57 6.20
N PHE A 36 15.43 18.92 7.36
CA PHE A 36 14.76 17.64 7.54
C PHE A 36 13.24 17.83 7.56
N ASP A 37 12.53 16.96 6.86
CA ASP A 37 11.09 17.08 6.60
C ASP A 37 10.24 16.02 7.31
N GLY A 38 10.82 14.92 7.76
CA GLY A 38 10.13 13.93 8.60
C GLY A 38 10.36 12.48 8.21
N ILE A 39 10.03 11.58 9.15
CA ILE A 39 9.92 10.14 8.89
C ILE A 39 8.48 9.72 9.16
N GLY A 40 7.93 8.89 8.29
CA GLY A 40 6.53 8.47 8.34
C GLY A 40 6.28 7.07 7.82
N GLY A 41 4.99 6.74 7.71
CA GLY A 41 4.50 5.50 7.11
C GLY A 41 3.20 5.72 6.33
N ILE A 42 2.92 4.79 5.41
CA ILE A 42 1.73 4.79 4.56
C ILE A 42 0.66 3.86 5.14
N SER A 43 -0.51 4.41 5.44
CA SER A 43 -1.74 3.61 5.59
C SER A 43 -2.46 3.60 4.25
N GLY A 44 -2.68 2.41 3.70
CA GLY A 44 -3.24 2.20 2.37
C GLY A 44 -2.22 1.81 1.30
N GLY A 45 -2.63 1.94 0.03
CA GLY A 45 -1.94 1.35 -1.12
C GLY A 45 -1.72 -0.16 -1.00
N GLY A 46 -2.62 -1.00 -0.49
CA GLY A 46 -4.07 -0.84 -0.31
C GLY A 46 -4.53 -1.66 0.87
N ALA A 47 -5.47 -1.12 1.65
CA ALA A 47 -6.09 -1.76 2.79
C ALA A 47 -5.17 -2.29 3.90
N THR A 48 -4.00 -1.66 4.06
CA THR A 48 -2.93 -2.15 4.94
C THR A 48 -3.25 -1.98 6.44
N SER A 49 -4.23 -1.13 6.77
CA SER A 49 -4.74 -0.91 8.14
C SER A 49 -6.07 -1.61 8.43
N LYS A 50 -6.59 -2.44 7.51
CA LYS A 50 -7.94 -3.00 7.55
C LYS A 50 -8.31 -3.71 8.87
N LEU A 51 -7.44 -4.59 9.36
CA LEU A 51 -7.66 -5.38 10.57
C LEU A 51 -7.31 -4.63 11.85
N LEU A 52 -6.79 -3.38 11.78
CA LEU A 52 -6.44 -2.62 12.99
C LEU A 52 -7.69 -2.09 13.70
N VAL A 53 -8.71 -1.68 12.93
CA VAL A 53 -9.85 -0.94 13.47
C VAL A 53 -10.70 -1.76 14.44
N ASN A 54 -10.71 -3.08 14.31
CA ASN A 54 -11.48 -3.99 15.17
C ASN A 54 -10.65 -4.67 16.27
N TYR A 55 -9.41 -4.25 16.48
CA TYR A 55 -8.68 -4.66 17.69
C TYR A 55 -9.45 -4.23 18.95
N PRO A 56 -9.41 -5.05 20.02
CA PRO A 56 -9.92 -4.62 21.31
C PRO A 56 -9.26 -3.30 21.72
N LYS A 57 -10.07 -2.37 22.22
CA LYS A 57 -9.69 -0.95 22.38
C LYS A 57 -8.32 -0.75 23.05
N LYS A 58 -8.01 -1.53 24.09
CA LYS A 58 -6.73 -1.44 24.81
C LYS A 58 -5.54 -1.72 23.87
N GLN A 59 -5.57 -2.84 23.17
CA GLN A 59 -4.51 -3.23 22.23
C GLN A 59 -4.41 -2.25 21.06
N ARG A 60 -5.56 -1.82 20.53
CA ARG A 60 -5.60 -0.80 19.46
C ARG A 60 -4.92 0.50 19.89
N ASP A 61 -5.22 0.98 21.10
CA ASP A 61 -4.60 2.20 21.64
C ASP A 61 -3.10 2.03 21.90
N GLU A 62 -2.67 0.85 22.36
CA GLU A 62 -1.24 0.49 22.54
C GLU A 62 -0.49 0.51 21.20
N ILE A 63 -1.05 -0.09 20.14
CA ILE A 63 -0.49 -0.09 18.79
C ILE A 63 -0.36 1.34 18.26
N LEU A 64 -1.41 2.15 18.38
CA LEU A 64 -1.39 3.54 17.93
C LEU A 64 -0.40 4.40 18.74
N ASP A 65 -0.21 4.09 20.03
CA ASP A 65 0.85 4.70 20.85
C ASP A 65 2.25 4.34 20.33
N TYR A 66 2.49 3.09 19.95
CA TYR A 66 3.76 2.66 19.33
C TYR A 66 4.09 3.42 18.04
N LEU A 67 3.07 3.68 17.21
CA LEU A 67 3.25 4.36 15.94
C LEU A 67 3.42 5.88 16.12
N PHE A 68 2.54 6.54 16.88
CA PHE A 68 2.38 7.99 16.80
C PHE A 68 2.72 8.77 18.08
N LYS A 69 2.72 8.14 19.26
CA LYS A 69 2.92 8.88 20.51
C LYS A 69 4.35 9.42 20.58
N PRO A 70 4.54 10.75 20.73
CA PRO A 70 5.87 11.32 20.82
C PRO A 70 6.67 10.78 22.00
N ASN A 71 7.97 10.54 21.79
CA ASN A 71 8.91 10.09 22.82
C ASN A 71 8.55 8.71 23.43
N TYR A 72 7.89 7.87 22.65
CA TYR A 72 7.46 6.54 23.09
C TYR A 72 8.19 5.44 22.33
N ALA A 73 7.89 5.31 21.03
CA ALA A 73 8.53 4.35 20.15
C ALA A 73 8.78 4.99 18.78
N ALA A 74 8.14 4.53 17.69
CA ALA A 74 8.38 5.04 16.34
C ALA A 74 8.11 6.54 16.23
N SER A 75 7.19 7.09 17.05
CA SER A 75 6.95 8.54 17.20
C SER A 75 6.84 9.26 15.85
N LEU A 76 6.13 8.66 14.89
CA LEU A 76 6.13 9.07 13.50
C LEU A 76 5.66 10.52 13.32
N GLN A 77 6.24 11.17 12.32
CA GLN A 77 6.13 12.60 12.08
C GLN A 77 5.32 12.91 10.81
N ILE A 78 5.20 11.92 9.92
CA ILE A 78 4.36 11.98 8.73
C ILE A 78 3.43 10.74 8.75
N LEU A 79 2.15 10.96 8.48
CA LEU A 79 1.21 9.91 8.10
C LEU A 79 0.74 10.20 6.68
N LYS A 80 1.09 9.31 5.75
CA LYS A 80 0.57 9.29 4.38
C LYS A 80 -0.62 8.31 4.35
N VAL A 81 -1.73 8.72 3.77
CA VAL A 81 -2.95 7.89 3.62
C VAL A 81 -3.35 7.78 2.16
N GLU A 82 -3.90 6.63 1.79
CA GLU A 82 -4.62 6.50 0.52
C GLU A 82 -5.87 7.38 0.51
N ILE A 83 -6.10 8.08 -0.60
CA ILE A 83 -7.42 8.61 -0.93
C ILE A 83 -8.14 7.50 -1.68
N GLY A 84 -8.96 6.73 -0.95
CA GLY A 84 -9.63 5.53 -1.46
C GLY A 84 -10.38 5.79 -2.77
N GLY A 85 -10.36 4.80 -3.67
CA GLY A 85 -10.90 4.94 -5.03
C GLY A 85 -11.69 3.74 -5.51
N ASP A 86 -12.29 2.99 -4.58
CA ASP A 86 -13.23 1.89 -4.83
C ASP A 86 -12.66 0.63 -5.51
N SER A 87 -11.34 0.55 -5.65
CA SER A 87 -10.67 -0.55 -6.35
C SER A 87 -9.45 -1.06 -5.61
N GLN A 88 -8.93 -2.19 -6.09
CA GLN A 88 -7.75 -2.85 -5.56
C GLN A 88 -6.50 -1.97 -5.73
N SER A 89 -5.80 -1.71 -4.62
CA SER A 89 -4.57 -0.91 -4.59
C SER A 89 -3.34 -1.58 -3.96
N THR A 90 -3.44 -2.83 -3.47
CA THR A 90 -2.40 -3.90 -3.37
C THR A 90 -2.93 -5.13 -2.60
N ASP A 91 -3.40 -4.93 -1.36
CA ASP A 91 -3.91 -6.00 -0.46
C ASP A 91 -5.44 -5.95 -0.28
N GLY A 92 -6.09 -4.96 -0.88
CA GLY A 92 -7.53 -4.75 -0.82
C GLY A 92 -7.94 -3.45 -1.47
N SER A 93 -9.24 -3.18 -1.48
CA SER A 93 -9.81 -1.90 -1.91
C SER A 93 -10.11 -0.99 -0.73
N GLU A 94 -10.10 0.32 -0.97
CA GLU A 94 -10.49 1.34 0.00
C GLU A 94 -11.63 2.22 -0.55
N SER A 95 -12.59 2.54 0.32
CA SER A 95 -13.78 3.32 -0.04
C SER A 95 -13.43 4.75 -0.46
N SER A 96 -13.96 5.17 -1.60
CA SER A 96 -13.94 6.56 -2.02
C SER A 96 -14.95 7.40 -1.25
N HIS A 97 -14.63 8.68 -1.07
CA HIS A 97 -15.60 9.68 -0.61
C HIS A 97 -16.66 10.01 -1.67
N MET A 98 -16.49 9.59 -2.92
CA MET A 98 -17.44 9.81 -4.02
C MET A 98 -17.56 8.58 -4.94
N HIS A 99 -18.44 7.62 -4.61
CA HIS A 99 -18.68 6.44 -5.46
C HIS A 99 -19.29 6.80 -6.81
N THR A 100 -20.04 7.91 -6.86
CA THR A 100 -20.63 8.50 -8.07
C THR A 100 -20.38 10.01 -8.10
N GLU A 101 -20.68 10.65 -9.23
CA GLU A 101 -20.47 12.09 -9.39
C GLU A 101 -21.22 12.95 -8.36
N GLU A 102 -22.41 12.52 -7.93
CA GLU A 102 -23.28 13.28 -7.01
C GLU A 102 -23.21 12.77 -5.56
N ASP A 103 -22.37 11.76 -5.30
CA ASP A 103 -22.20 11.17 -3.99
C ASP A 103 -21.03 11.83 -3.25
N GLU A 104 -21.25 12.30 -2.02
CA GLU A 104 -20.20 12.75 -1.12
C GLU A 104 -20.42 12.19 0.29
N ASN A 105 -19.49 11.37 0.78
CA ASN A 105 -19.51 10.89 2.15
C ASN A 105 -18.09 10.76 2.71
N TYR A 106 -17.82 11.50 3.79
CA TYR A 106 -16.51 11.56 4.42
C TYR A 106 -16.43 10.71 5.69
N GLN A 107 -17.34 9.76 5.89
CA GLN A 107 -17.36 8.86 7.05
C GLN A 107 -16.92 7.43 6.68
N ARG A 108 -16.69 7.14 5.39
CA ARG A 108 -16.31 5.83 4.86
C ARG A 108 -14.88 5.43 5.18
N GLY A 109 -14.64 4.12 5.23
CA GLY A 109 -13.32 3.53 5.46
C GLY A 109 -12.74 3.90 6.83
N TYR A 110 -11.43 3.79 6.96
CA TYR A 110 -10.73 3.95 8.24
C TYR A 110 -9.64 5.02 8.24
N GLU A 111 -9.32 5.62 7.10
CA GLU A 111 -8.24 6.62 7.04
C GLU A 111 -8.58 7.91 7.80
N TRP A 112 -9.86 8.28 7.88
CA TRP A 112 -10.32 9.36 8.76
C TRP A 112 -10.06 9.04 10.23
N PHE A 113 -10.31 7.79 10.65
CA PHE A 113 -10.01 7.32 12.01
C PHE A 113 -8.50 7.34 12.26
N MET A 114 -7.70 6.84 11.32
CA MET A 114 -6.24 6.81 11.44
C MET A 114 -5.66 8.22 11.59
N MET A 115 -6.05 9.16 10.75
CA MET A 115 -5.59 10.55 10.85
C MET A 115 -6.01 11.23 12.16
N LYS A 116 -7.24 11.01 12.63
CA LYS A 116 -7.71 11.55 13.92
C LYS A 116 -6.94 10.97 15.11
N GLU A 117 -6.72 9.66 15.15
CA GLU A 117 -5.98 9.03 16.23
C GLU A 117 -4.48 9.37 16.23
N ALA A 118 -3.90 9.59 15.05
CA ALA A 118 -2.54 10.10 14.92
C ALA A 118 -2.43 11.55 15.42
N LYS A 119 -3.31 12.45 14.97
CA LYS A 119 -3.35 13.86 15.44
C LYS A 119 -3.62 14.00 16.93
N LYS A 120 -4.46 13.13 17.49
CA LYS A 120 -4.73 13.09 18.93
C LYS A 120 -3.49 12.80 19.76
N ARG A 121 -2.58 11.96 19.26
CA ARG A 121 -1.31 11.61 19.92
C ARG A 121 -0.19 12.60 19.62
N ASN A 122 -0.11 13.03 18.37
CA ASN A 122 0.87 13.97 17.87
C ASN A 122 0.15 15.08 17.07
N PRO A 123 -0.23 16.20 17.72
CA PRO A 123 -0.91 17.31 17.04
C PRO A 123 -0.09 17.91 15.89
N ASP A 124 1.24 17.76 15.92
CA ASP A 124 2.17 18.28 14.92
C ASP A 124 2.42 17.29 13.76
N ILE A 125 1.80 16.10 13.77
CA ILE A 125 1.99 15.11 12.68
C ILE A 125 1.58 15.72 11.33
N ILE A 126 2.40 15.51 10.31
CA ILE A 126 2.14 15.95 8.94
C ILE A 126 1.22 14.93 8.27
N LEU A 127 0.12 15.40 7.65
CA LEU A 127 -0.83 14.55 6.93
C LEU A 127 -0.65 14.69 5.41
N TYR A 128 -0.53 13.56 4.71
CA TYR A 128 -0.36 13.49 3.25
C TYR A 128 -1.42 12.54 2.65
N GLY A 129 -2.30 13.01 1.74
CA GLY A 129 -3.20 12.17 0.96
C GLY A 129 -2.74 11.92 -0.49
N LEU A 130 -2.79 10.67 -0.97
CA LEU A 130 -2.45 10.30 -2.36
C LEU A 130 -3.46 9.27 -2.89
N PRO A 131 -4.01 9.42 -4.11
CA PRO A 131 -4.84 8.37 -4.72
C PRO A 131 -3.99 7.31 -5.45
N TRP A 132 -4.35 6.04 -5.28
CA TRP A 132 -3.80 4.90 -6.04
C TRP A 132 -4.69 4.53 -7.24
N VAL A 133 -6.00 4.60 -7.03
CA VAL A 133 -7.06 4.21 -7.97
C VAL A 133 -8.19 5.25 -7.85
N PHE A 134 -9.17 5.19 -8.76
CA PHE A 134 -10.25 6.18 -8.80
C PHE A 134 -11.61 5.55 -9.12
N PRO A 135 -12.72 6.13 -8.63
CA PRO A 135 -14.06 5.77 -9.08
C PRO A 135 -14.22 5.88 -10.60
N GLY A 136 -15.04 5.00 -11.20
CA GLY A 136 -15.18 4.89 -12.66
C GLY A 136 -15.65 6.18 -13.35
N TRP A 137 -16.50 6.95 -12.66
CA TRP A 137 -17.18 8.12 -13.24
C TRP A 137 -16.21 9.25 -13.61
N LEU A 138 -15.05 9.31 -12.94
CA LEU A 138 -13.99 10.28 -13.24
C LEU A 138 -13.37 10.06 -14.62
N GLY A 139 -13.40 8.83 -15.12
CA GLY A 139 -12.80 8.45 -16.39
C GLY A 139 -13.72 8.64 -17.60
N GLY A 140 -15.03 8.87 -17.38
CA GLY A 140 -16.01 9.00 -18.46
C GLY A 140 -16.02 7.80 -19.42
N GLY A 141 -15.90 6.58 -18.86
CA GLY A 141 -15.78 5.33 -19.62
C GLY A 141 -14.37 4.98 -20.11
N LYS A 142 -13.36 5.79 -19.77
CA LYS A 142 -11.94 5.48 -19.98
C LYS A 142 -11.27 5.12 -18.65
N PHE A 143 -10.26 4.26 -18.71
CA PHE A 143 -9.44 3.92 -17.53
C PHE A 143 -8.30 4.93 -17.32
N ASP A 144 -8.65 6.21 -17.35
CA ASP A 144 -7.71 7.34 -17.22
C ASP A 144 -8.39 8.49 -16.48
N PRO A 145 -7.94 8.84 -15.26
CA PRO A 145 -8.57 9.88 -14.45
C PRO A 145 -8.34 11.28 -15.03
N PHE A 146 -7.35 11.46 -15.93
CA PHE A 146 -7.07 12.76 -16.56
C PHE A 146 -7.98 13.06 -17.74
N SER A 147 -8.80 12.10 -18.17
CA SER A 147 -9.76 12.28 -19.25
C SER A 147 -10.77 13.40 -18.97
N ASN A 148 -11.05 13.70 -17.70
CA ASN A 148 -11.72 14.93 -17.27
C ASN A 148 -11.01 15.54 -16.05
N ARG A 149 -9.96 16.32 -16.32
CA ARG A 149 -9.16 17.01 -15.28
C ARG A 149 -10.00 17.88 -14.34
N THR A 150 -11.06 18.52 -14.83
CA THR A 150 -11.93 19.36 -13.99
C THR A 150 -12.63 18.51 -12.92
N ASN A 151 -13.15 17.35 -13.30
CA ASN A 151 -13.79 16.43 -12.36
C ASN A 151 -12.77 15.87 -11.37
N LEU A 152 -11.57 15.51 -11.82
CA LEU A 152 -10.49 15.05 -10.93
C LEU A 152 -10.03 16.12 -9.94
N VAL A 153 -9.90 17.38 -10.39
CA VAL A 153 -9.58 18.50 -9.49
C VAL A 153 -10.67 18.67 -8.45
N ARG A 154 -11.95 18.65 -8.84
CA ARG A 154 -13.09 18.73 -7.90
C ARG A 154 -13.05 17.57 -6.90
N TYR A 155 -12.83 16.34 -7.37
CA TYR A 155 -12.74 15.16 -6.51
C TYR A 155 -11.67 15.31 -5.43
N THR A 156 -10.46 15.70 -5.82
CA THR A 156 -9.32 15.87 -4.91
C THR A 156 -9.53 17.05 -3.95
N THR A 157 -10.02 18.20 -4.41
CA THR A 157 -10.28 19.35 -3.52
C THR A 157 -11.46 19.09 -2.57
N ASN A 158 -12.48 18.34 -3.00
CA ASN A 158 -13.57 17.89 -2.14
C ASN A 158 -13.06 17.01 -0.99
N TRP A 159 -12.11 16.09 -1.25
CA TRP A 159 -11.48 15.29 -0.19
C TRP A 159 -10.80 16.17 0.86
N VAL A 160 -10.00 17.16 0.44
CA VAL A 160 -9.33 18.12 1.33
C VAL A 160 -10.34 18.95 2.14
N LYS A 161 -11.40 19.45 1.48
CA LYS A 161 -12.48 20.20 2.12
C LYS A 161 -13.22 19.36 3.15
N GLY A 162 -13.56 18.11 2.81
CA GLY A 162 -14.23 17.17 3.70
C GLY A 162 -13.40 16.81 4.92
N ALA A 163 -12.09 16.58 4.74
CA ALA A 163 -11.15 16.38 5.84
C ALA A 163 -11.23 17.52 6.87
N LYS A 164 -11.26 18.77 6.39
CA LYS A 164 -11.34 19.95 7.25
C LYS A 164 -12.73 20.14 7.86
N ARG A 165 -13.79 20.03 7.05
CA ARG A 165 -15.18 20.31 7.45
C ARG A 165 -15.73 19.28 8.42
N GLU A 166 -15.50 17.99 8.15
CA GLU A 166 -16.13 16.88 8.86
C GLU A 166 -15.27 16.35 10.02
N HIS A 167 -13.94 16.48 9.92
CA HIS A 167 -13.01 15.90 10.91
C HIS A 167 -12.08 16.93 11.55
N ASN A 168 -12.15 18.21 11.14
CA ASN A 168 -11.22 19.26 11.54
C ASN A 168 -9.74 18.89 11.30
N LEU A 169 -9.47 18.10 10.26
CA LEU A 169 -8.12 17.71 9.87
C LEU A 169 -7.56 18.71 8.87
N THR A 170 -6.35 19.22 9.15
CA THR A 170 -5.59 20.01 8.17
C THR A 170 -4.67 19.07 7.41
N ILE A 171 -4.98 18.85 6.13
CA ILE A 171 -4.10 18.14 5.20
C ILE A 171 -2.91 19.04 4.86
N ASN A 172 -1.69 18.50 4.90
CA ASN A 172 -0.48 19.27 4.60
C ASN A 172 -0.03 19.06 3.17
N TYR A 173 -0.22 17.85 2.64
CA TYR A 173 0.25 17.46 1.32
C TYR A 173 -0.83 16.68 0.56
N VAL A 174 -0.89 16.89 -0.75
CA VAL A 174 -1.63 16.04 -1.69
C VAL A 174 -0.72 15.61 -2.84
N GLY A 175 -0.98 14.41 -3.37
CA GLY A 175 -0.23 13.82 -4.47
C GLY A 175 -1.04 13.79 -5.76
N VAL A 176 -0.51 13.12 -6.79
CA VAL A 176 -1.10 13.09 -8.14
C VAL A 176 -1.79 11.76 -8.42
N TRP A 177 -1.03 10.72 -8.77
CA TRP A 177 -1.50 9.36 -9.00
C TRP A 177 -0.36 8.38 -8.78
N ASN A 178 -0.49 7.53 -7.76
CA ASN A 178 0.58 6.66 -7.30
C ASN A 178 1.19 5.78 -8.42
N GLU A 179 2.50 5.87 -8.61
CA GLU A 179 3.29 5.08 -9.58
C GLU A 179 2.71 5.08 -11.01
N ARG A 180 2.07 6.18 -11.39
CA ARG A 180 1.53 6.39 -12.74
C ARG A 180 2.10 7.66 -13.33
N THR A 181 1.85 7.83 -14.63
CA THR A 181 2.27 9.04 -15.34
C THR A 181 1.57 10.25 -14.76
N CYS A 182 2.33 11.28 -14.45
CA CYS A 182 1.79 12.57 -14.06
C CYS A 182 1.19 13.32 -15.25
N ASP A 183 0.14 14.09 -14.95
CA ASP A 183 -0.44 15.05 -15.88
C ASP A 183 -0.15 16.47 -15.40
N TYR A 184 0.66 17.20 -16.16
CA TYR A 184 1.19 18.51 -15.75
C TYR A 184 0.12 19.60 -15.74
N ASP A 185 -0.85 19.54 -16.65
CA ASP A 185 -1.98 20.47 -16.66
C ASP A 185 -2.88 20.26 -15.43
N TYR A 186 -3.13 19.00 -15.06
CA TYR A 186 -3.84 18.67 -13.83
C TYR A 186 -3.13 19.23 -12.58
N ILE A 187 -1.80 19.08 -12.48
CA ILE A 187 -1.03 19.62 -11.35
C ILE A 187 -1.21 21.14 -11.22
N LYS A 188 -1.10 21.87 -12.34
CA LYS A 188 -1.30 23.33 -12.38
C LYS A 188 -2.73 23.71 -12.01
N MET A 189 -3.72 22.97 -12.53
CA MET A 189 -5.14 23.19 -12.22
C MET A 189 -5.45 22.91 -10.75
N LEU A 190 -4.88 21.85 -10.17
CA LEU A 190 -5.05 21.48 -8.77
C LEU A 190 -4.48 22.56 -7.85
N ARG A 191 -3.26 23.06 -8.13
CA ARG A 191 -2.66 24.16 -7.38
C ARG A 191 -3.58 25.37 -7.35
N LYS A 192 -4.02 25.82 -8.51
CA LYS A 192 -4.92 26.98 -8.64
C LYS A 192 -6.24 26.75 -7.89
N ALA A 193 -6.82 25.56 -7.96
CA ALA A 193 -8.07 25.26 -7.28
C ALA A 193 -7.92 25.28 -5.75
N LEU A 194 -6.84 24.69 -5.22
CA LEU A 194 -6.51 24.75 -3.80
C LEU A 194 -6.37 26.21 -3.32
N ASP A 195 -5.70 27.06 -4.08
CA ASP A 195 -5.50 28.47 -3.72
C ASP A 195 -6.83 29.25 -3.69
N VAL A 196 -7.67 29.05 -4.72
CA VAL A 196 -9.01 29.65 -4.80
C VAL A 196 -9.90 29.22 -3.64
N ASP A 197 -9.80 27.96 -3.21
CA ASP A 197 -10.54 27.40 -2.09
C ASP A 197 -9.93 27.78 -0.71
N GLY A 198 -8.86 28.57 -0.68
CA GLY A 198 -8.21 29.05 0.55
C GLY A 198 -7.20 28.06 1.16
N PHE A 199 -6.85 26.99 0.45
CA PHE A 199 -5.89 25.95 0.85
C PHE A 199 -4.47 26.22 0.32
N ASN A 200 -4.02 27.48 0.37
CA ASN A 200 -2.69 27.89 -0.10
C ASN A 200 -1.54 27.14 0.59
N ASP A 201 -1.75 26.69 1.84
CA ASP A 201 -0.76 25.95 2.63
C ASP A 201 -0.69 24.45 2.32
N VAL A 202 -1.69 23.90 1.61
CA VAL A 202 -1.66 22.50 1.16
C VAL A 202 -0.68 22.40 0.01
N LYS A 203 0.35 21.57 0.15
CA LYS A 203 1.45 21.45 -0.81
C LYS A 203 1.25 20.28 -1.75
N ILE A 204 1.80 20.38 -2.97
CA ILE A 204 1.75 19.29 -3.96
C ILE A 204 3.07 18.52 -3.95
N VAL A 205 2.96 17.20 -3.81
CA VAL A 205 4.04 16.23 -4.05
C VAL A 205 3.84 15.65 -5.45
N ALA A 206 4.89 15.67 -6.26
CA ALA A 206 4.89 15.05 -7.57
C ALA A 206 6.21 14.27 -7.76
N CYS A 207 6.25 13.09 -8.36
CA CYS A 207 5.14 12.36 -8.98
C CYS A 207 4.75 11.07 -8.24
N ASP A 208 5.35 10.80 -7.08
CA ASP A 208 5.15 9.52 -6.36
C ASP A 208 5.37 8.33 -7.29
N GLY A 209 6.54 8.35 -7.92
CA GLY A 209 7.01 7.37 -8.90
C GLY A 209 8.51 7.52 -9.13
N GLY A 210 8.97 7.39 -10.37
CA GLY A 210 10.38 7.60 -10.72
C GLY A 210 10.76 9.07 -10.96
N TRP A 211 12.05 9.34 -11.11
CA TRP A 211 12.61 10.68 -11.40
C TRP A 211 12.44 11.17 -12.86
N GLY A 212 11.59 10.53 -13.66
CA GLY A 212 11.50 10.79 -15.11
C GLY A 212 10.97 12.17 -15.51
N PHE A 213 10.30 12.88 -14.59
CA PHE A 213 9.61 14.15 -14.83
C PHE A 213 10.47 15.40 -14.53
N ILE A 214 11.72 15.20 -14.07
CA ILE A 214 12.56 16.29 -13.55
C ILE A 214 12.95 17.30 -14.63
N ASP A 215 13.26 16.84 -15.85
CA ASP A 215 13.61 17.74 -16.95
C ASP A 215 12.41 18.59 -17.39
N ASP A 216 11.20 18.03 -17.34
CA ASP A 216 9.97 18.77 -17.64
C ASP A 216 9.74 19.88 -16.62
N VAL A 217 9.94 19.60 -15.32
CA VAL A 217 9.87 20.61 -14.24
C VAL A 217 10.90 21.72 -14.44
N ILE A 218 12.12 21.40 -14.91
CA ILE A 218 13.14 22.43 -15.20
C ILE A 218 12.72 23.30 -16.39
N SER A 219 12.06 22.70 -17.38
CA SER A 219 11.68 23.39 -18.61
C SER A 219 10.40 24.24 -18.48
N ASP A 220 9.58 23.98 -17.47
CA ASP A 220 8.25 24.58 -17.28
C ASP A 220 8.14 25.24 -15.90
N GLN A 221 8.28 26.58 -15.87
CA GLN A 221 8.25 27.35 -14.63
C GLN A 221 6.88 27.28 -13.92
N ASP A 222 5.77 27.27 -14.66
CA ASP A 222 4.43 27.19 -14.07
C ASP A 222 4.22 25.84 -13.39
N LEU A 223 4.77 24.77 -13.98
CA LEU A 223 4.77 23.44 -13.37
C LEU A 223 5.66 23.42 -12.12
N ALA A 224 6.86 23.97 -12.21
CA ALA A 224 7.78 24.05 -11.07
C ALA A 224 7.16 24.81 -9.89
N ASP A 225 6.48 25.93 -10.14
CA ASP A 225 5.82 26.74 -9.11
C ASP A 225 4.61 26.04 -8.49
N SER A 226 4.00 25.11 -9.21
CA SER A 226 2.89 24.30 -8.72
C SER A 226 3.33 23.14 -7.81
N ILE A 227 4.60 22.69 -7.91
CA ILE A 227 5.14 21.55 -7.17
C ILE A 227 6.00 22.02 -6.00
N ASN A 228 5.76 21.51 -4.80
CA ASN A 228 6.55 21.85 -3.61
C ASN A 228 7.60 20.79 -3.26
N VAL A 229 7.33 19.53 -3.61
CA VAL A 229 8.17 18.37 -3.29
C VAL A 229 8.30 17.48 -4.51
N LEU A 230 9.53 17.08 -4.82
CA LEU A 230 9.84 16.03 -5.77
C LEU A 230 9.88 14.70 -5.01
N GLY A 231 8.79 13.95 -5.07
CA GLY A 231 8.61 12.66 -4.40
C GLY A 231 8.94 11.50 -5.32
N ALA A 232 9.85 10.63 -4.89
CA ALA A 232 10.24 9.42 -5.59
C ALA A 232 10.01 8.16 -4.75
N HIS A 233 9.75 7.05 -5.45
CA HIS A 233 9.50 5.74 -4.87
C HIS A 233 10.75 4.87 -4.97
N TYR A 234 11.11 4.23 -3.86
CA TYR A 234 12.27 3.34 -3.74
C TYR A 234 13.57 3.93 -4.33
N PRO A 235 13.89 5.23 -4.11
CA PRO A 235 15.13 5.80 -4.64
C PRO A 235 16.37 5.20 -3.97
N GLY A 236 16.23 4.56 -2.80
CA GLY A 236 17.34 4.19 -1.94
C GLY A 236 18.14 5.42 -1.58
N SER A 237 19.39 5.44 -2.03
CA SER A 237 20.29 6.58 -1.83
C SER A 237 20.57 7.37 -3.12
N GLN A 238 19.73 7.20 -4.16
CA GLN A 238 19.95 7.79 -5.47
C GLN A 238 18.99 8.95 -5.79
N THR A 239 19.59 10.10 -6.10
CA THR A 239 18.90 11.27 -6.65
C THR A 239 19.68 11.74 -7.89
N PRO A 240 19.01 12.00 -9.02
CA PRO A 240 19.70 12.45 -10.23
C PRO A 240 20.20 13.90 -10.08
N SER A 241 21.32 14.19 -10.72
CA SER A 241 22.02 15.47 -10.56
C SER A 241 21.23 16.70 -10.99
N ASN A 242 20.27 16.56 -11.92
CA ASN A 242 19.36 17.62 -12.34
C ASN A 242 18.32 17.94 -11.25
N ALA A 243 17.80 16.94 -10.53
CA ALA A 243 16.87 17.17 -9.41
C ALA A 243 17.53 17.96 -8.27
N LEU A 244 18.82 17.74 -8.02
CA LEU A 244 19.59 18.50 -7.02
C LEU A 244 19.72 20.00 -7.36
N ARG A 245 19.55 20.39 -8.62
CA ARG A 245 19.63 21.80 -9.07
C ARG A 245 18.30 22.54 -8.90
N ILE A 246 17.22 21.81 -8.71
CA ILE A 246 15.91 22.40 -8.47
C ILE A 246 15.81 22.73 -6.98
N ASP A 247 15.44 23.97 -6.66
CA ASP A 247 15.20 24.40 -5.28
C ASP A 247 13.84 23.87 -4.78
N ARG A 248 13.77 22.55 -4.63
CA ARG A 248 12.62 21.81 -4.10
C ARG A 248 13.09 20.75 -3.11
N LYS A 249 12.17 20.34 -2.24
CA LYS A 249 12.38 19.21 -1.33
C LYS A 249 12.44 17.91 -2.13
N LEU A 250 13.25 16.97 -1.66
CA LEU A 250 13.47 15.67 -2.32
C LEU A 250 13.10 14.59 -1.31
N TRP A 251 12.04 13.83 -1.58
CA TRP A 251 11.52 12.85 -0.63
C TRP A 251 11.61 11.44 -1.22
N ALA A 252 11.97 10.48 -0.37
CA ALA A 252 11.55 9.10 -0.55
C ALA A 252 10.09 9.02 -0.08
N SER A 253 9.15 9.34 -0.98
CA SER A 253 7.72 9.46 -0.68
C SER A 253 7.02 8.10 -0.59
N GLU A 254 7.71 7.05 -0.99
CA GLU A 254 7.45 5.65 -0.66
C GLU A 254 8.77 4.88 -0.61
N GLU A 255 8.96 4.08 0.44
CA GLU A 255 10.22 3.40 0.74
C GLU A 255 9.98 2.18 1.63
N TYR A 256 11.04 1.45 2.01
CA TYR A 256 10.99 0.27 2.89
C TYR A 256 10.46 -1.00 2.21
N SER A 257 9.16 -1.26 2.22
CA SER A 257 8.48 -2.45 1.63
C SER A 257 9.17 -3.80 1.91
N ALA A 258 9.88 -3.87 3.03
CA ALA A 258 10.68 -5.02 3.41
C ALA A 258 10.03 -5.74 4.59
N TYR A 259 10.31 -7.03 4.73
CA TYR A 259 9.87 -7.82 5.87
C TYR A 259 10.27 -7.16 7.18
N ASN A 260 9.37 -7.11 8.15
CA ASN A 260 9.60 -6.44 9.42
C ASN A 260 10.33 -7.28 10.46
N ASP A 261 11.29 -8.06 10.02
CA ASP A 261 12.27 -8.72 10.87
C ASP A 261 13.53 -7.84 11.01
N ASP A 262 14.57 -8.36 11.67
CA ASP A 262 15.81 -7.61 11.87
C ASP A 262 16.58 -7.32 10.58
N LYS A 263 16.37 -8.11 9.51
CA LYS A 263 16.97 -7.79 8.21
C LYS A 263 16.28 -6.57 7.60
N GLY A 264 14.97 -6.47 7.69
CA GLY A 264 14.25 -5.25 7.29
C GLY A 264 14.54 -4.07 8.22
N GLY A 265 14.67 -4.30 9.54
CA GLY A 265 15.14 -3.27 10.47
C GLY A 265 16.51 -2.71 10.06
N GLY A 266 17.46 -3.57 9.71
CA GLY A 266 18.76 -3.17 9.18
C GLY A 266 18.69 -2.47 7.82
N CYS A 267 17.79 -2.88 6.93
CA CYS A 267 17.51 -2.15 5.69
C CYS A 267 17.01 -0.73 5.97
N TRP A 268 16.03 -0.58 6.86
CA TRP A 268 15.46 0.72 7.23
C TRP A 268 16.50 1.65 7.86
N ALA A 269 17.37 1.11 8.72
CA ALA A 269 18.46 1.87 9.33
C ALA A 269 19.41 2.48 8.28
N ARG A 270 19.76 1.71 7.26
CA ARG A 270 20.59 2.19 6.15
C ARG A 270 19.90 3.28 5.38
N ILE A 271 18.67 3.04 4.93
CA ILE A 271 17.95 3.98 4.06
C ILE A 271 17.77 5.35 4.74
N LEU A 272 17.46 5.37 6.04
CA LEU A 272 17.28 6.61 6.79
C LEU A 272 18.55 7.47 6.89
N ASN A 273 19.74 6.86 6.86
CA ASN A 273 21.01 7.59 6.82
C ASN A 273 21.51 7.80 5.38
N GLU A 274 21.74 6.70 4.64
CA GLU A 274 22.32 6.68 3.30
C GLU A 274 21.51 7.52 2.31
N GLY A 275 20.18 7.53 2.47
CA GLY A 275 19.28 8.34 1.67
C GLY A 275 19.58 9.84 1.73
N TYR A 276 20.01 10.36 2.89
CA TYR A 276 20.45 11.75 2.99
C TYR A 276 21.95 11.91 2.64
N THR A 277 22.81 10.99 3.08
CA THR A 277 24.26 11.13 2.84
C THR A 277 24.58 11.13 1.35
N ASP A 278 23.95 10.25 0.57
CA ASP A 278 24.26 10.11 -0.86
C ASP A 278 23.16 10.72 -1.74
N GLY A 279 21.89 10.63 -1.31
CA GLY A 279 20.73 11.06 -2.09
C GLY A 279 20.20 12.46 -1.77
N PHE A 280 20.68 13.12 -0.71
CA PHE A 280 20.14 14.41 -0.23
C PHE A 280 18.62 14.39 0.07
N LEU A 281 18.05 13.22 0.33
CA LEU A 281 16.62 13.03 0.61
C LEU A 281 16.27 13.50 2.03
N THR A 282 15.21 14.29 2.17
CA THR A 282 14.87 14.96 3.44
C THR A 282 13.65 14.39 4.16
N ALA A 283 12.91 13.49 3.53
CA ALA A 283 11.87 12.69 4.18
C ALA A 283 11.89 11.24 3.68
N PHE A 284 11.42 10.34 4.56
CA PHE A 284 11.35 8.90 4.33
C PHE A 284 10.01 8.36 4.81
N ILE A 285 9.23 7.77 3.91
CA ILE A 285 7.87 7.29 4.21
C ILE A 285 7.78 5.80 3.91
N SER A 286 7.64 4.97 4.93
CA SER A 286 7.61 3.51 4.77
C SER A 286 6.27 3.03 4.20
N TRP A 287 6.28 2.35 3.06
CA TRP A 287 5.20 1.44 2.73
C TRP A 287 5.48 0.07 3.39
N ASN A 288 4.65 -0.42 4.31
CA ASN A 288 3.48 0.24 4.92
C ASN A 288 3.72 0.67 6.39
N LEU A 289 2.77 1.44 6.93
CA LEU A 289 2.77 1.90 8.32
C LEU A 289 2.74 0.71 9.28
N ILE A 290 1.84 -0.23 9.00
CA ILE A 290 1.56 -1.40 9.82
C ILE A 290 1.01 -2.51 8.94
N SER A 291 1.44 -3.75 9.19
CA SER A 291 0.82 -4.92 8.58
C SER A 291 -0.40 -5.36 9.37
N SER A 292 -1.56 -4.78 9.05
CA SER A 292 -2.86 -5.12 9.63
C SER A 292 -3.82 -5.61 8.55
N TYR A 293 -3.41 -6.63 7.82
CA TYR A 293 -4.16 -7.31 6.76
C TYR A 293 -3.80 -8.79 6.79
N TYR A 294 -4.63 -9.64 6.19
CA TYR A 294 -4.45 -11.08 6.28
C TYR A 294 -3.08 -11.54 5.77
N LYS A 295 -2.45 -12.45 6.51
CA LYS A 295 -1.09 -12.92 6.24
C LYS A 295 -0.86 -13.53 4.85
N ASN A 296 -1.90 -14.10 4.25
CA ASN A 296 -1.83 -14.74 2.93
C ASN A 296 -2.18 -13.81 1.77
N LEU A 297 -2.37 -12.51 2.04
CA LEU A 297 -2.40 -11.46 1.03
C LEU A 297 -0.96 -11.06 0.64
N PRO A 298 -0.77 -10.37 -0.50
CA PRO A 298 0.54 -9.91 -0.94
C PRO A 298 1.34 -9.18 0.15
N TYR A 299 2.66 -9.24 0.10
CA TYR A 299 3.56 -8.45 0.95
C TYR A 299 3.24 -8.45 2.46
N SER A 300 2.64 -9.51 3.00
CA SER A 300 2.38 -9.56 4.44
C SER A 300 3.67 -9.41 5.25
N ARG A 301 3.56 -8.67 6.36
CA ARG A 301 4.66 -8.29 7.26
C ARG A 301 5.64 -7.28 6.66
N SER A 302 5.25 -6.52 5.64
CA SER A 302 6.04 -5.40 5.09
C SER A 302 5.79 -4.03 5.74
N GLY A 303 5.18 -3.99 6.93
CA GLY A 303 4.93 -2.77 7.70
C GLY A 303 5.88 -2.59 8.87
N LEU A 304 6.03 -1.40 9.43
CA LEU A 304 6.97 -1.15 10.55
C LEU A 304 6.72 -2.07 11.77
N MET A 305 5.47 -2.50 11.96
CA MET A 305 5.04 -3.50 12.94
C MET A 305 3.90 -4.36 12.38
N THR A 306 3.47 -5.42 13.08
CA THR A 306 2.37 -6.29 12.65
C THR A 306 1.24 -6.33 13.67
N ALA A 307 -0.01 -6.19 13.20
CA ALA A 307 -1.24 -6.34 13.98
C ALA A 307 -2.36 -6.91 13.09
N ASP A 308 -2.25 -8.19 12.75
CA ASP A 308 -3.13 -8.92 11.83
C ASP A 308 -4.07 -9.93 12.53
N GLU A 309 -4.22 -9.85 13.85
CA GLU A 309 -5.04 -10.76 14.67
C GLU A 309 -5.96 -10.01 15.67
N PRO A 310 -6.95 -9.24 15.20
CA PRO A 310 -7.88 -8.52 16.09
C PRO A 310 -8.66 -9.47 17.01
N TRP A 311 -8.98 -10.68 16.56
CA TRP A 311 -9.69 -11.70 17.33
C TRP A 311 -8.92 -12.19 18.57
N SER A 312 -7.58 -12.20 18.55
CA SER A 312 -6.75 -12.55 19.72
C SER A 312 -6.29 -11.29 20.47
N GLY A 313 -6.17 -10.16 19.78
CA GLY A 313 -5.52 -8.95 20.25
C GLY A 313 -3.99 -9.04 20.27
N HIS A 314 -3.41 -10.04 19.61
CA HIS A 314 -1.96 -10.18 19.45
C HIS A 314 -1.42 -9.14 18.47
N TYR A 315 -0.24 -8.59 18.74
CA TYR A 315 0.51 -7.75 17.80
C TYR A 315 2.00 -7.92 18.08
N THR A 316 2.87 -7.56 17.13
CA THR A 316 4.32 -7.64 17.31
C THR A 316 4.96 -6.29 17.07
N VAL A 317 5.85 -5.87 17.98
CA VAL A 317 6.62 -4.64 17.87
C VAL A 317 8.04 -5.01 17.45
N ASN A 318 8.35 -4.83 16.17
CA ASN A 318 9.59 -5.32 15.59
C ASN A 318 10.66 -4.23 15.51
N SER A 319 11.88 -4.60 15.09
CA SER A 319 13.02 -3.68 15.01
C SER A 319 12.80 -2.40 14.19
N PRO A 320 12.03 -2.35 13.07
CA PRO A 320 11.79 -1.10 12.35
C PRO A 320 11.17 0.02 13.20
N ILE A 321 10.33 -0.29 14.19
CA ILE A 321 9.78 0.68 15.16
C ILE A 321 10.90 1.39 15.93
N TRP A 322 11.86 0.60 16.41
CA TRP A 322 12.97 1.08 17.23
C TRP A 322 14.05 1.75 16.39
N ILE A 323 14.23 1.32 15.15
CA ILE A 323 15.06 2.03 14.17
C ILE A 323 14.47 3.42 13.89
N SER A 324 13.16 3.55 13.65
CA SER A 324 12.52 4.86 13.51
C SER A 324 12.75 5.74 14.75
N ALA A 325 12.69 5.16 15.96
CA ALA A 325 12.91 5.88 17.21
C ALA A 325 14.32 6.50 17.34
N HIS A 326 15.36 5.91 16.72
CA HIS A 326 16.71 6.49 16.67
C HIS A 326 16.77 7.86 16.00
N HIS A 327 15.74 8.21 15.23
CA HIS A 327 15.63 9.47 14.50
C HIS A 327 14.51 10.34 15.09
N THR A 328 13.28 9.84 15.09
CA THR A 328 12.07 10.63 15.35
C THR A 328 11.92 11.14 16.79
N GLN A 329 12.58 10.50 17.77
CA GLN A 329 12.58 10.95 19.16
C GLN A 329 13.57 12.07 19.45
N PHE A 330 14.55 12.30 18.55
CA PHE A 330 15.69 13.17 18.80
C PHE A 330 15.78 14.39 17.88
N TYR A 331 14.95 14.45 16.85
CA TYR A 331 14.77 15.61 16.00
C TYR A 331 13.43 15.52 15.27
N ARG A 332 12.96 16.66 14.74
CA ARG A 332 11.62 16.81 14.13
C ARG A 332 11.67 17.65 12.86
N PRO A 333 10.62 17.63 12.01
CA PRO A 333 10.56 18.48 10.82
C PRO A 333 10.91 19.93 11.16
N GLY A 334 11.75 20.55 10.34
CA GLY A 334 12.28 21.90 10.56
C GLY A 334 13.70 21.94 11.13
N TRP A 335 14.21 20.84 11.69
CA TRP A 335 15.64 20.72 12.01
C TRP A 335 16.48 20.75 10.73
N GLN A 336 17.75 21.14 10.84
CA GLN A 336 18.65 21.18 9.69
C GLN A 336 19.77 20.18 9.84
N TYR A 337 20.04 19.43 8.78
CA TYR A 337 21.26 18.65 8.69
C TYR A 337 22.48 19.58 8.72
N LEU A 338 23.59 19.11 9.28
CA LEU A 338 24.88 19.75 9.06
C LEU A 338 25.35 19.51 7.62
N LEU A 339 26.29 20.35 7.16
CA LEU A 339 26.83 20.25 5.81
C LEU A 339 27.59 18.93 5.61
N HIS A 340 27.50 18.33 4.42
CA HIS A 340 28.30 17.16 4.04
C HIS A 340 29.80 17.40 4.28
N GLY A 341 30.44 16.44 4.96
CA GLY A 341 31.84 16.53 5.40
C GLY A 341 32.08 17.32 6.70
N TYR A 342 31.05 17.93 7.28
CA TYR A 342 31.10 18.66 8.56
C TYR A 342 29.99 18.22 9.54
N GLY A 343 29.54 16.98 9.40
CA GLY A 343 28.54 16.35 10.26
C GLY A 343 27.73 15.26 9.55
N VAL A 344 27.87 15.15 8.23
CA VAL A 344 27.19 14.16 7.39
C VAL A 344 28.21 13.48 6.49
N GLY A 345 28.20 12.16 6.40
CA GLY A 345 29.00 11.40 5.44
C GLY A 345 29.20 9.92 5.78
N ASN A 346 30.08 9.27 5.03
CA ASN A 346 30.42 7.86 5.19
C ASN A 346 31.60 7.68 6.16
N LEU A 347 31.57 6.57 6.91
CA LEU A 347 32.65 6.15 7.79
C LEU A 347 33.79 5.52 6.98
N ALA A 348 34.99 5.42 7.58
CA ALA A 348 36.20 5.08 6.84
C ALA A 348 36.25 3.58 6.49
N LEU A 349 35.70 2.74 7.36
CA LEU A 349 35.51 1.30 7.13
C LEU A 349 34.05 0.96 6.81
N ASN A 350 33.37 1.86 6.08
CA ASN A 350 31.96 1.82 5.71
C ASN A 350 30.95 1.94 6.88
N GLY A 351 29.68 2.12 6.54
CA GLY A 351 28.65 2.69 7.40
C GLY A 351 28.55 4.20 7.22
N SER A 352 27.56 4.82 7.84
CA SER A 352 27.24 6.24 7.61
C SER A 352 26.88 6.97 8.90
N TYR A 353 27.04 8.30 8.90
CA TYR A 353 26.62 9.17 9.98
C TYR A 353 25.96 10.44 9.46
N ILE A 354 24.92 10.87 10.17
CA ILE A 354 24.23 12.14 9.95
C ILE A 354 24.18 12.92 11.26
N SER A 355 24.29 14.25 11.18
CA SER A 355 24.16 15.15 12.32
C SER A 355 23.17 16.24 11.99
N LEU A 356 22.27 16.55 12.93
CA LEU A 356 21.26 17.58 12.81
C LEU A 356 21.32 18.53 14.00
N ILE A 357 20.99 19.79 13.73
CA ILE A 357 20.89 20.85 14.75
C ILE A 357 19.46 21.40 14.81
N SER A 358 19.02 21.75 16.01
CA SER A 358 17.72 22.38 16.23
C SER A 358 17.65 23.80 15.61
N PRO A 359 16.44 24.29 15.28
CA PRO A 359 16.26 25.64 14.71
C PRO A 359 16.78 26.80 15.60
N ASP A 360 16.88 26.60 16.91
CA ASP A 360 17.44 27.56 17.87
C ASP A 360 18.95 27.34 18.14
N HIS A 361 19.55 26.36 17.45
CA HIS A 361 20.96 26.00 17.51
C HIS A 361 21.44 25.59 18.93
N GLN A 362 20.54 25.06 19.76
CA GLN A 362 20.86 24.60 21.12
C GLN A 362 21.09 23.10 21.21
N ASP A 363 20.40 22.31 20.38
CA ASP A 363 20.46 20.86 20.42
C ASP A 363 21.17 20.27 19.20
N LEU A 364 21.95 19.22 19.46
CA LEU A 364 22.64 18.42 18.46
C LEU A 364 22.19 16.97 18.61
N THR A 365 21.89 16.34 17.47
CA THR A 365 21.72 14.89 17.37
C THR A 365 22.63 14.33 16.29
N VAL A 366 23.29 13.22 16.58
CA VAL A 366 24.12 12.44 15.65
C VAL A 366 23.56 11.02 15.59
N VAL A 367 23.24 10.54 14.39
CA VAL A 367 22.82 9.15 14.16
C VAL A 367 23.86 8.45 13.30
N ILE A 368 24.29 7.26 13.72
CA ILE A 368 25.33 6.46 13.08
C ILE A 368 24.76 5.08 12.82
N GLU A 369 24.96 4.53 11.62
CA GLU A 369 24.63 3.13 11.31
C GLU A 369 25.84 2.41 10.70
N THR A 370 25.91 1.10 10.95
CA THR A 370 27.00 0.23 10.51
C THR A 370 26.48 -1.12 10.00
N MET A 371 25.35 -1.09 9.30
CA MET A 371 24.69 -2.31 8.84
C MET A 371 25.46 -2.98 7.70
N ASP A 372 25.71 -4.28 7.85
CA ASP A 372 26.35 -5.08 6.80
C ASP A 372 25.37 -5.32 5.64
N PRO A 373 25.60 -4.71 4.45
CA PRO A 373 24.71 -4.88 3.31
C PRO A 373 24.66 -6.34 2.84
N ASN A 374 25.62 -7.19 3.18
CA ASN A 374 25.59 -8.60 2.78
C ASN A 374 24.62 -9.44 3.62
N ILE A 375 24.19 -8.92 4.77
CA ILE A 375 23.26 -9.60 5.68
C ILE A 375 21.86 -9.00 5.58
N VAL A 376 21.76 -7.66 5.57
CA VAL A 376 20.46 -6.97 5.51
C VAL A 376 19.87 -7.03 4.10
N THR A 377 18.55 -7.09 4.01
CA THR A 377 17.82 -7.24 2.74
C THR A 377 16.73 -6.19 2.66
N CYS A 378 16.75 -5.43 1.56
CA CYS A 378 15.71 -4.47 1.21
C CYS A 378 14.81 -5.02 0.12
N PHE A 379 13.66 -4.38 -0.10
CA PHE A 379 12.72 -4.71 -1.16
C PHE A 379 13.36 -4.72 -2.57
N TYR A 380 14.34 -3.84 -2.78
CA TYR A 380 15.08 -3.68 -4.03
C TYR A 380 16.60 -3.81 -3.80
N PRO A 381 17.39 -4.11 -4.84
CA PRO A 381 18.82 -4.27 -4.70
C PRO A 381 19.52 -3.00 -4.22
N GLN A 382 20.19 -3.09 -3.07
CA GLN A 382 21.08 -2.05 -2.53
C GLN A 382 22.55 -2.35 -2.82
N PRO A 383 23.42 -1.33 -2.93
CA PRO A 383 24.86 -1.52 -3.08
C PRO A 383 25.43 -2.43 -1.99
N LYS A 384 26.22 -3.43 -2.40
CA LYS A 384 26.95 -4.32 -1.47
C LYS A 384 28.38 -3.84 -1.29
N TYR A 385 28.87 -3.87 -0.05
CA TYR A 385 30.23 -3.51 0.32
C TYR A 385 30.65 -4.23 1.60
N ASN A 386 31.96 -4.33 1.86
CA ASN A 386 32.47 -4.92 3.09
C ASN A 386 32.49 -3.87 4.20
N ILE A 387 31.95 -4.19 5.37
CA ILE A 387 32.00 -3.31 6.55
C ILE A 387 32.85 -3.96 7.64
N SER A 388 33.50 -3.15 8.48
CA SER A 388 34.33 -3.65 9.58
C SER A 388 34.25 -2.75 10.79
N SER A 389 34.47 -3.33 11.97
CA SER A 389 34.52 -2.57 13.22
C SER A 389 35.61 -1.51 13.17
N GLN A 390 35.33 -0.33 13.72
CA GLN A 390 36.24 0.83 13.65
C GLN A 390 36.14 1.71 14.89
N THR A 391 37.20 2.47 15.17
CA THR A 391 37.18 3.50 16.22
C THR A 391 37.00 4.86 15.57
N ALA A 392 35.84 5.46 15.82
CA ALA A 392 35.47 6.76 15.26
C ALA A 392 35.71 7.86 16.30
N VAL A 393 36.45 8.89 15.87
CA VAL A 393 36.77 10.07 16.68
C VAL A 393 36.00 11.25 16.13
N PHE A 394 35.06 11.79 16.90
CA PHE A 394 34.25 12.92 16.50
C PHE A 394 34.73 14.21 17.16
N ASN A 395 34.90 15.25 16.35
CA ASN A 395 35.40 16.55 16.73
C ASN A 395 34.31 17.60 16.50
N ILE A 396 33.66 18.02 17.58
CA ILE A 396 32.67 19.10 17.63
C ILE A 396 33.40 20.45 17.57
N GLY A 397 33.08 21.24 16.55
CA GLY A 397 33.63 22.56 16.28
C GLY A 397 32.69 23.71 16.60
N GLY A 398 33.07 24.92 16.18
CA GLY A 398 32.25 26.11 16.24
C GLY A 398 31.68 26.47 17.62
N LYS A 399 30.44 26.99 17.65
CA LYS A 399 29.71 27.33 18.90
C LYS A 399 29.34 26.08 19.70
N LEU A 400 29.05 24.97 19.00
CA LEU A 400 28.67 23.69 19.61
C LEU A 400 29.73 23.16 20.57
N LYS A 401 31.03 23.34 20.24
CA LYS A 401 32.15 22.95 21.11
C LYS A 401 32.07 23.54 22.52
N ARG A 402 31.54 24.77 22.64
CA ARG A 402 31.44 25.48 23.93
C ARG A 402 30.16 25.13 24.70
N GLN A 403 29.13 24.67 23.99
CA GLN A 403 27.82 24.37 24.54
C GLN A 403 27.70 22.90 25.00
N ILE A 404 28.36 21.98 24.28
CA ILE A 404 28.19 20.55 24.45
C ILE A 404 29.37 19.97 25.23
N ASN A 405 29.10 19.51 26.45
CA ASN A 405 30.05 18.80 27.30
C ASN A 405 29.68 17.32 27.53
N MET A 406 28.51 16.89 27.05
CA MET A 406 27.96 15.56 27.25
C MET A 406 26.92 15.22 26.18
N LEU A 407 26.85 13.96 25.78
CA LEU A 407 25.84 13.41 24.87
C LEU A 407 25.21 12.15 25.49
N TYR A 408 23.89 12.06 25.47
CA TYR A 408 23.15 10.84 25.82
C TYR A 408 23.21 9.86 24.65
N VAL A 409 23.34 8.57 24.96
CA VAL A 409 23.60 7.53 23.96
C VAL A 409 22.52 6.46 23.96
N TRP A 410 22.02 6.16 22.78
CA TRP A 410 21.09 5.06 22.51
C TRP A 410 21.71 4.13 21.48
N ARG A 411 21.51 2.82 21.65
CA ARG A 411 22.04 1.80 20.75
C ARG A 411 21.01 0.75 20.38
N THR A 412 20.95 0.41 19.11
CA THR A 412 20.39 -0.86 18.62
C THR A 412 21.51 -1.74 18.08
N ARG A 413 21.49 -3.04 18.41
CA ARG A 413 22.41 -4.05 17.90
C ARG A 413 21.62 -5.22 17.32
N LEU A 414 21.84 -5.47 16.03
CA LEU A 414 21.21 -6.56 15.27
C LEU A 414 22.25 -7.66 15.03
N THR A 415 22.17 -8.69 15.85
CA THR A 415 22.99 -9.90 15.85
C THR A 415 22.49 -10.97 14.88
N PHE A 416 21.19 -10.97 14.56
CA PHE A 416 20.53 -11.97 13.71
C PHE A 416 20.60 -13.41 14.25
N ASP A 417 20.95 -13.59 15.53
CA ASP A 417 20.92 -14.87 16.25
C ASP A 417 19.82 -14.91 17.34
N GLY A 418 18.93 -13.92 17.33
CA GLY A 418 17.84 -13.77 18.30
C GLY A 418 18.25 -13.14 19.63
N LYS A 419 19.46 -12.59 19.74
CA LYS A 419 19.96 -11.87 20.93
C LYS A 419 20.09 -10.37 20.69
N ASP A 420 19.24 -9.85 19.83
CA ASP A 420 19.22 -8.45 19.44
C ASP A 420 18.89 -7.55 20.64
N SER A 421 19.49 -6.36 20.66
CA SER A 421 19.22 -5.35 21.68
C SER A 421 18.67 -4.11 20.97
N LEU A 422 17.40 -3.80 21.19
CA LEU A 422 16.71 -2.72 20.49
C LEU A 422 16.59 -1.49 21.39
N PHE A 423 16.99 -0.33 20.88
CA PHE A 423 16.83 0.98 21.53
C PHE A 423 17.29 1.02 23.00
N GLN A 424 18.45 0.43 23.29
CA GLN A 424 19.04 0.39 24.62
C GLN A 424 19.71 1.73 24.94
N GLN A 425 19.32 2.36 26.05
CA GLN A 425 20.05 3.50 26.59
C GLN A 425 21.37 3.05 27.22
N LEU A 426 22.48 3.71 26.84
CA LEU A 426 23.82 3.49 27.39
C LEU A 426 24.24 4.67 28.28
N ASP A 427 25.39 4.54 28.94
CA ASP A 427 25.97 5.64 29.71
C ASP A 427 26.25 6.86 28.82
N PRO A 428 25.94 8.09 29.28
CA PRO A 428 26.28 9.30 28.54
C PRO A 428 27.79 9.44 28.32
N ILE A 429 28.17 9.94 27.15
CA ILE A 429 29.56 10.21 26.79
C ILE A 429 29.91 11.65 27.11
N LYS A 430 31.01 11.85 27.84
CA LYS A 430 31.57 13.18 28.05
C LYS A 430 32.28 13.66 26.79
N VAL A 431 32.02 14.90 26.41
CA VAL A 431 32.72 15.60 25.34
C VAL A 431 33.83 16.42 25.96
N ILE A 432 35.08 16.03 25.74
CA ILE A 432 36.26 16.67 26.33
C ILE A 432 36.97 17.48 25.24
N ASP A 433 37.08 18.79 25.43
CA ASP A 433 37.64 19.73 24.44
C ASP A 433 36.99 19.61 23.04
N GLY A 434 35.67 19.38 23.01
CA GLY A 434 34.92 19.17 21.77
C GLY A 434 35.10 17.77 21.17
N LYS A 435 35.75 16.84 21.85
CA LYS A 435 36.07 15.50 21.30
C LYS A 435 35.31 14.40 22.04
N PHE A 436 34.82 13.41 21.29
CA PHE A 436 34.37 12.13 21.82
C PHE A 436 34.78 10.97 20.91
N ILE A 437 34.83 9.76 21.46
CA ILE A 437 35.33 8.56 20.78
C ILE A 437 34.28 7.45 20.92
N LEU A 438 34.02 6.73 19.84
CA LEU A 438 33.16 5.55 19.81
C LEU A 438 33.88 4.36 19.19
N HIS A 439 33.71 3.20 19.80
CA HIS A 439 34.03 1.92 19.17
C HIS A 439 32.77 1.39 18.51
N LEU A 440 32.77 1.31 17.18
CA LEU A 440 31.62 0.90 16.38
C LEU A 440 31.83 -0.55 15.94
N ASN A 441 30.92 -1.45 16.33
CA ASN A 441 30.88 -2.78 15.74
C ASN A 441 30.05 -2.74 14.44
N THR A 442 29.96 -3.87 13.75
CA THR A 442 29.03 -4.01 12.62
C THR A 442 27.62 -4.32 13.12
N ASN A 443 26.62 -3.98 12.30
CA ASN A 443 25.20 -4.19 12.56
C ASN A 443 24.67 -3.46 13.80
N GLU A 444 25.16 -2.23 14.03
CA GLU A 444 24.73 -1.36 15.12
C GLU A 444 24.21 -0.02 14.60
N VAL A 445 23.22 0.53 15.32
CA VAL A 445 22.78 1.93 15.19
C VAL A 445 23.04 2.64 16.50
N TYR A 446 23.62 3.83 16.44
CA TYR A 446 23.84 4.70 17.58
C TYR A 446 23.13 6.03 17.37
N THR A 447 22.45 6.53 18.40
CA THR A 447 22.03 7.94 18.46
C THR A 447 22.71 8.61 19.64
N LEU A 448 23.41 9.70 19.37
CA LEU A 448 24.03 10.58 20.36
C LEU A 448 23.35 11.93 20.32
N SER A 449 22.80 12.40 21.43
CA SER A 449 22.06 13.65 21.45
C SER A 449 22.27 14.45 22.73
N THR A 450 22.15 15.78 22.65
CA THR A 450 21.98 16.65 23.82
C THR A 450 20.61 16.43 24.48
N ILE A 451 19.65 15.90 23.73
CA ILE A 451 18.30 15.62 24.19
C ILE A 451 18.27 14.32 25.00
N HIS A 452 17.79 14.42 26.24
CA HIS A 452 17.53 13.27 27.11
C HIS A 452 16.04 12.98 27.17
N ARG A 453 15.60 11.85 26.57
CA ARG A 453 14.19 11.42 26.57
C ARG A 453 14.07 9.91 26.87
N SER A 454 12.83 9.43 26.95
CA SER A 454 12.40 8.23 27.68
C SER A 454 12.80 6.86 27.11
N LYS A 455 12.76 5.88 28.02
CA LYS A 455 12.99 4.43 27.91
C LYS A 455 12.14 3.71 26.85
N GLN A 456 12.72 2.63 26.32
CA GLN A 456 12.00 1.55 25.64
C GLN A 456 10.82 1.07 26.51
N VAL A 457 9.65 0.92 25.89
CA VAL A 457 8.43 0.42 26.56
C VAL A 457 8.06 -0.95 26.00
N THR A 458 7.76 -1.89 26.91
CA THR A 458 7.41 -3.29 26.60
C THR A 458 6.21 -3.74 27.44
N PRO A 459 4.97 -3.44 27.03
CA PRO A 459 3.77 -3.96 27.65
C PRO A 459 3.64 -5.47 27.39
N ALA A 460 2.83 -6.14 28.20
CA ALA A 460 2.52 -7.54 28.01
C ALA A 460 1.67 -7.74 26.75
N ILE A 461 2.25 -8.36 25.73
CA ILE A 461 1.58 -8.71 24.48
C ILE A 461 0.78 -10.00 24.68
N LYS A 462 -0.48 -10.03 24.22
CA LYS A 462 -1.31 -11.24 24.24
C LYS A 462 -0.74 -12.33 23.32
N PRO A 463 -0.91 -13.62 23.63
CA PRO A 463 -0.50 -14.69 22.73
C PRO A 463 -1.28 -14.65 21.41
N SER A 464 -0.63 -15.07 20.32
CA SER A 464 -1.27 -15.26 19.02
C SER A 464 -2.41 -16.29 19.10
N GLY A 465 -3.45 -16.07 18.32
CA GLY A 465 -4.64 -16.91 18.24
C GLY A 465 -5.12 -17.09 16.81
N GLN A 466 -5.75 -18.23 16.53
CA GLN A 466 -6.34 -18.49 15.21
C GLN A 466 -7.65 -17.73 15.03
N PHE A 467 -8.01 -17.43 13.78
CA PHE A 467 -9.34 -16.93 13.44
C PHE A 467 -10.41 -17.91 13.97
N PRO A 468 -11.54 -17.42 14.54
CA PRO A 468 -12.59 -18.28 15.09
C PRO A 468 -13.12 -19.32 14.09
N THR A 469 -13.21 -20.59 14.52
CA THR A 469 -13.78 -21.67 13.68
C THR A 469 -15.30 -21.60 13.56
N ASP A 470 -15.96 -20.86 14.45
CA ASP A 470 -17.37 -20.51 14.43
C ASP A 470 -17.44 -18.98 14.46
N TYR A 471 -18.00 -18.37 13.41
CA TYR A 471 -18.06 -16.93 13.23
C TYR A 471 -19.40 -16.53 12.64
N SER A 472 -19.98 -15.45 13.16
CA SER A 472 -21.18 -14.85 12.60
C SER A 472 -21.11 -13.34 12.66
N ASP A 473 -21.79 -12.69 11.71
CA ASP A 473 -21.93 -11.24 11.65
C ASP A 473 -23.33 -10.90 11.09
N ASP A 474 -24.13 -10.19 11.87
CA ASP A 474 -25.45 -9.66 11.49
C ASP A 474 -25.38 -8.19 11.07
N PHE A 475 -24.20 -7.58 11.10
CA PHE A 475 -23.92 -6.21 10.69
C PHE A 475 -24.63 -5.11 11.52
N GLU A 476 -25.25 -5.45 12.65
CA GLU A 476 -25.99 -4.48 13.48
C GLU A 476 -25.08 -3.58 14.33
N ASP A 477 -23.89 -4.06 14.70
CA ASP A 477 -22.93 -3.35 15.57
C ASP A 477 -22.12 -2.24 14.86
N TYR A 478 -22.45 -1.94 13.60
CA TYR A 478 -21.68 -1.04 12.75
C TYR A 478 -22.42 0.29 12.52
N PRO A 479 -21.68 1.40 12.37
CA PRO A 479 -22.28 2.63 11.87
C PRO A 479 -22.67 2.49 10.40
N GLU A 480 -23.70 3.21 9.97
CA GLU A 480 -24.00 3.38 8.56
C GLU A 480 -22.76 3.90 7.81
N PHE A 481 -22.51 3.40 6.61
CA PHE A 481 -21.29 3.63 5.82
C PHE A 481 -20.00 3.00 6.37
N GLY A 482 -20.06 2.31 7.51
CA GLY A 482 -18.93 1.55 8.04
C GLY A 482 -18.59 0.34 7.17
N GLU A 483 -17.33 -0.08 7.19
CA GLU A 483 -16.91 -1.32 6.52
C GLU A 483 -16.94 -2.48 7.54
N PRO A 484 -17.51 -3.65 7.21
CA PRO A 484 -17.51 -4.81 8.11
C PRO A 484 -16.09 -5.23 8.48
N TYR A 485 -15.86 -5.56 9.75
CA TYR A 485 -14.51 -5.50 10.32
C TYR A 485 -13.53 -6.52 9.75
N ASN A 486 -13.94 -7.79 9.68
CA ASN A 486 -13.09 -8.90 9.24
C ASN A 486 -13.19 -9.19 7.72
N PHE A 487 -14.08 -8.50 7.02
CA PHE A 487 -14.26 -8.65 5.57
C PHE A 487 -13.26 -7.76 4.85
N ALA A 488 -12.21 -8.35 4.27
CA ALA A 488 -11.21 -7.65 3.47
C ALA A 488 -11.62 -7.61 2.00
N GLN A 489 -12.25 -6.51 1.59
CA GLN A 489 -12.62 -6.25 0.21
C GLN A 489 -11.41 -6.26 -0.73
N GLN A 490 -11.49 -7.02 -1.83
CA GLN A 490 -10.42 -7.17 -2.82
C GLN A 490 -10.78 -6.55 -4.17
N ALA A 491 -12.06 -6.30 -4.42
CA ALA A 491 -12.59 -5.60 -5.58
C ALA A 491 -13.95 -4.99 -5.22
N GLY A 492 -14.21 -3.78 -5.68
CA GLY A 492 -15.39 -3.03 -5.26
C GLY A 492 -15.32 -2.70 -3.76
N VAL A 493 -16.43 -2.20 -3.22
CA VAL A 493 -16.51 -1.76 -1.83
C VAL A 493 -17.78 -2.32 -1.21
N PHE A 494 -17.65 -2.82 0.02
CA PHE A 494 -18.72 -3.43 0.80
C PHE A 494 -18.91 -2.64 2.09
N GLU A 495 -20.03 -1.92 2.17
CA GLU A 495 -20.32 -1.03 3.28
C GLU A 495 -21.64 -1.40 3.97
N VAL A 496 -21.71 -1.11 5.25
CA VAL A 496 -22.94 -1.22 6.02
C VAL A 496 -23.91 -0.14 5.57
N ARG A 497 -25.15 -0.55 5.33
CA ARG A 497 -26.27 0.28 4.91
C ARG A 497 -27.51 -0.07 5.69
N THR A 498 -28.30 0.95 6.00
CA THR A 498 -29.64 0.74 6.54
C THR A 498 -30.55 0.19 5.44
N PHE A 499 -31.08 -1.01 5.62
CA PHE A 499 -32.09 -1.62 4.76
C PHE A 499 -33.45 -1.55 5.45
N VAL A 500 -34.48 -1.09 4.73
CA VAL A 500 -35.82 -0.93 5.30
C VAL A 500 -36.80 -1.85 4.58
N THR A 501 -37.35 -2.81 5.32
CA THR A 501 -38.39 -3.75 4.86
C THR A 501 -39.64 -3.60 5.71
N ASP A 502 -40.79 -3.31 5.12
CA ASP A 502 -42.08 -3.18 5.82
C ASP A 502 -42.04 -2.28 7.07
N GLY A 503 -41.26 -1.20 7.00
CA GLY A 503 -41.08 -0.24 8.09
C GLY A 503 -40.13 -0.67 9.21
N LYS A 504 -39.46 -1.83 9.09
CA LYS A 504 -38.38 -2.25 9.97
C LYS A 504 -37.04 -1.94 9.31
N ALA A 505 -36.16 -1.27 10.06
CA ALA A 505 -34.79 -1.00 9.65
C ALA A 505 -33.85 -2.07 10.23
N GLU A 506 -32.97 -2.59 9.40
CA GLU A 506 -31.88 -3.50 9.75
C GLU A 506 -30.60 -3.03 9.03
N ASN A 507 -29.44 -3.34 9.59
CA ASN A 507 -28.17 -3.06 8.94
C ASN A 507 -27.75 -4.25 8.08
N VAL A 508 -27.26 -3.97 6.88
CA VAL A 508 -26.79 -5.00 5.94
C VAL A 508 -25.46 -4.60 5.35
N MET A 509 -24.61 -5.57 5.03
CA MET A 509 -23.45 -5.33 4.18
C MET A 509 -23.92 -5.21 2.73
N GLN A 510 -23.59 -4.12 2.05
CA GLN A 510 -23.97 -3.89 0.65
C GLN A 510 -22.74 -3.64 -0.20
N GLN A 511 -22.64 -4.29 -1.36
CA GLN A 511 -21.75 -3.83 -2.43
C GLN A 511 -22.32 -2.52 -2.98
N VAL A 512 -21.54 -1.44 -2.99
CA VAL A 512 -22.03 -0.08 -3.32
C VAL A 512 -21.43 0.55 -4.57
N VAL A 513 -20.48 -0.13 -5.23
CA VAL A 513 -19.74 0.42 -6.38
C VAL A 513 -20.50 0.11 -7.66
N PRO A 514 -21.06 1.12 -8.36
CA PRO A 514 -22.06 0.90 -9.40
C PRO A 514 -21.49 0.63 -10.79
N GLU A 515 -20.19 0.86 -10.99
CA GLU A 515 -19.49 0.62 -12.26
C GLU A 515 -18.01 0.29 -12.02
N PRO A 516 -17.31 -0.34 -12.98
CA PRO A 516 -15.90 -0.65 -12.85
C PRO A 516 -15.06 0.61 -12.56
N PRO A 517 -14.29 0.64 -11.47
CA PRO A 517 -13.36 1.74 -11.18
C PRO A 517 -12.20 1.84 -12.18
N ILE A 518 -11.46 2.94 -12.12
CA ILE A 518 -10.16 3.09 -12.74
C ILE A 518 -9.11 2.37 -11.87
N ASP A 519 -8.96 1.07 -12.13
CA ASP A 519 -8.01 0.22 -11.42
C ASP A 519 -6.58 0.28 -12.01
N THR A 520 -5.65 -0.33 -11.28
CA THR A 520 -4.23 -0.45 -11.66
C THR A 520 -3.79 -1.90 -11.88
N CYS A 521 -4.70 -2.87 -11.76
CA CYS A 521 -4.40 -4.29 -11.95
C CYS A 521 -4.20 -4.59 -13.44
N LEU A 522 -3.05 -5.18 -13.77
CA LEU A 522 -2.63 -5.53 -15.13
C LEU A 522 -2.08 -6.96 -15.14
N PRO A 523 -2.18 -7.68 -16.28
CA PRO A 523 -2.67 -7.24 -17.59
C PRO A 523 -4.19 -7.28 -17.75
N LYS A 524 -4.91 -7.91 -16.81
CA LYS A 524 -6.38 -7.94 -16.81
C LYS A 524 -6.92 -7.04 -15.70
N ARG A 525 -8.06 -6.43 -15.98
CA ARG A 525 -8.78 -5.52 -15.09
C ARG A 525 -9.72 -6.26 -14.15
N MET A 526 -9.99 -5.67 -12.99
CA MET A 526 -10.95 -6.22 -12.04
C MET A 526 -12.35 -6.15 -12.67
N THR A 527 -13.02 -7.29 -12.76
CA THR A 527 -14.30 -7.40 -13.49
C THR A 527 -15.50 -7.55 -12.58
N ARG A 528 -15.29 -8.00 -11.33
CA ARG A 528 -16.36 -8.18 -10.38
C ARG A 528 -15.88 -7.88 -8.95
N PRO A 529 -16.80 -7.43 -8.08
CA PRO A 529 -16.54 -7.25 -6.65
C PRO A 529 -16.42 -8.56 -5.87
N ILE A 530 -15.53 -8.58 -4.88
CA ILE A 530 -15.37 -9.68 -3.93
C ILE A 530 -14.77 -9.17 -2.62
N THR A 531 -15.26 -9.69 -1.49
CA THR A 531 -14.66 -9.52 -0.17
C THR A 531 -14.30 -10.86 0.44
N LEU A 532 -13.16 -10.92 1.14
CA LEU A 532 -12.61 -12.13 1.73
C LEU A 532 -12.64 -12.10 3.25
N ILE A 533 -12.84 -13.27 3.87
CA ILE A 533 -12.83 -13.42 5.33
C ILE A 533 -12.25 -14.78 5.74
N GLY A 534 -11.69 -14.83 6.94
CA GLY A 534 -11.42 -16.08 7.65
C GLY A 534 -9.96 -16.52 7.64
N ASN A 535 -9.74 -17.82 7.74
CA ASN A 535 -8.41 -18.42 7.77
C ASN A 535 -8.06 -19.06 6.43
N TYR A 536 -6.96 -18.64 5.82
CA TYR A 536 -6.47 -19.20 4.56
C TYR A 536 -6.22 -20.72 4.60
N ASN A 537 -5.93 -21.28 5.78
CA ASN A 537 -5.63 -22.70 5.92
C ASN A 537 -6.87 -23.60 5.97
N TRP A 538 -8.08 -23.03 5.94
CA TRP A 538 -9.30 -23.82 5.98
C TRP A 538 -9.50 -24.63 4.71
N THR A 539 -9.70 -25.93 4.90
CA THR A 539 -10.03 -26.88 3.83
C THR A 539 -11.52 -27.13 3.77
N ASP A 540 -12.18 -27.37 4.90
CA ASP A 540 -13.61 -27.67 4.94
C ASP A 540 -14.33 -26.54 5.66
N ALA A 541 -15.46 -26.09 5.10
CA ALA A 541 -16.30 -25.09 5.73
C ALA A 541 -17.77 -25.19 5.28
N ASP A 542 -18.64 -24.73 6.16
CA ASP A 542 -20.06 -24.55 5.95
C ASP A 542 -20.37 -23.07 6.15
N VAL A 543 -20.84 -22.41 5.10
CA VAL A 543 -21.04 -20.97 5.05
C VAL A 543 -22.48 -20.69 4.69
N SER A 544 -23.14 -19.82 5.43
CA SER A 544 -24.45 -19.29 5.07
C SER A 544 -24.46 -17.77 5.07
N VAL A 545 -25.19 -17.18 4.13
CA VAL A 545 -25.41 -15.73 4.06
C VAL A 545 -26.77 -15.47 3.43
N ASP A 546 -27.48 -14.48 3.95
CA ASP A 546 -28.68 -13.97 3.30
C ASP A 546 -28.28 -12.97 2.23
N PHE A 547 -28.99 -12.94 1.10
CA PHE A 547 -28.75 -11.95 0.04
C PHE A 547 -30.04 -11.39 -0.53
N ASN A 548 -29.95 -10.15 -1.02
CA ASN A 548 -31.00 -9.45 -1.76
C ASN A 548 -30.38 -8.72 -2.96
N ILE A 549 -30.96 -8.88 -4.13
CA ILE A 549 -30.55 -8.18 -5.35
C ILE A 549 -31.67 -7.21 -5.74
N PRO A 550 -31.44 -5.88 -5.69
CA PRO A 550 -32.48 -4.93 -6.02
C PRO A 550 -32.81 -4.92 -7.52
N THR A 551 -34.03 -4.53 -7.86
CA THR A 551 -34.43 -4.34 -9.27
C THR A 551 -33.68 -3.17 -9.90
N LYS A 552 -33.61 -2.03 -9.21
CA LYS A 552 -32.93 -0.84 -9.71
C LYS A 552 -31.45 -0.85 -9.30
N GLY A 553 -30.55 -0.78 -10.29
CA GLY A 553 -29.10 -0.71 -10.06
C GLY A 553 -28.50 -1.97 -9.43
N GLY A 554 -29.25 -3.07 -9.37
CA GLY A 554 -28.78 -4.31 -8.75
C GLY A 554 -27.90 -5.14 -9.66
N ALA A 555 -27.03 -5.93 -9.04
CA ALA A 555 -26.13 -6.85 -9.73
C ALA A 555 -26.86 -7.84 -10.65
N THR A 556 -26.13 -8.38 -11.62
CA THR A 556 -26.63 -9.47 -12.47
C THR A 556 -26.64 -10.80 -11.73
N GLY A 557 -25.98 -10.89 -10.58
CA GLY A 557 -25.98 -12.04 -9.70
C GLY A 557 -25.07 -11.85 -8.49
N VAL A 558 -25.11 -12.81 -7.59
CA VAL A 558 -24.26 -12.88 -6.38
C VAL A 558 -23.52 -14.21 -6.34
N PHE A 559 -22.48 -14.30 -5.52
CA PHE A 559 -21.84 -15.57 -5.24
C PHE A 559 -21.31 -15.67 -3.81
N VAL A 560 -21.20 -16.92 -3.35
CA VAL A 560 -20.40 -17.31 -2.18
C VAL A 560 -19.32 -18.27 -2.65
N ALA A 561 -18.13 -18.10 -2.12
CA ALA A 561 -16.96 -18.88 -2.46
C ALA A 561 -16.28 -19.44 -1.21
N GLN A 562 -15.66 -20.60 -1.35
CA GLN A 562 -14.75 -21.17 -0.36
C GLN A 562 -13.43 -21.57 -1.03
N ARG A 563 -12.37 -21.74 -0.24
CA ARG A 563 -11.03 -22.09 -0.71
C ARG A 563 -10.47 -21.09 -1.73
N VAL A 564 -10.81 -19.81 -1.57
CA VAL A 564 -10.30 -18.72 -2.43
C VAL A 564 -8.79 -18.61 -2.21
N GLU A 565 -8.03 -18.97 -3.25
CA GLU A 565 -6.58 -19.21 -3.19
C GLU A 565 -5.74 -17.93 -3.14
N THR A 566 -6.19 -16.85 -3.78
CA THR A 566 -5.43 -15.61 -3.90
C THR A 566 -6.29 -14.38 -3.62
N GLY A 567 -5.65 -13.33 -3.11
CA GLY A 567 -6.18 -11.97 -2.99
C GLY A 567 -5.38 -10.96 -3.83
N GLY A 568 -5.46 -9.68 -3.49
CA GLY A 568 -4.81 -8.60 -4.22
C GLY A 568 -5.33 -8.48 -5.66
N CYS A 569 -4.50 -7.94 -6.56
CA CYS A 569 -4.79 -7.99 -8.01
C CYS A 569 -4.91 -9.41 -8.56
N ASN A 570 -4.40 -10.42 -7.85
CA ASN A 570 -4.42 -11.81 -8.29
C ASN A 570 -5.71 -12.56 -7.94
N VAL A 571 -6.64 -11.94 -7.20
CA VAL A 571 -7.94 -12.56 -6.87
C VAL A 571 -8.74 -12.92 -8.13
N MET A 572 -8.57 -12.17 -9.21
CA MET A 572 -9.25 -12.44 -10.48
C MET A 572 -8.83 -13.74 -11.17
N TYR A 573 -7.69 -14.30 -10.77
CA TYR A 573 -7.16 -15.59 -11.22
C TYR A 573 -7.36 -16.69 -10.18
N SER A 574 -8.03 -16.38 -9.07
CA SER A 574 -8.11 -17.25 -7.91
C SER A 574 -8.91 -18.53 -8.20
N SER A 575 -8.30 -19.67 -7.89
CA SER A 575 -8.98 -20.95 -7.80
C SER A 575 -9.84 -21.01 -6.52
N GLY A 576 -10.79 -21.93 -6.47
CA GLY A 576 -11.64 -22.16 -5.31
C GLY A 576 -12.89 -22.96 -5.65
N VAL A 577 -13.93 -22.80 -4.84
CA VAL A 577 -15.26 -23.36 -5.08
C VAL A 577 -16.25 -22.21 -5.02
N TYR A 578 -16.71 -21.75 -6.18
CA TYR A 578 -17.58 -20.58 -6.30
C TYR A 578 -18.98 -21.01 -6.70
N LEU A 579 -19.99 -20.66 -5.89
CA LEU A 579 -21.39 -20.86 -6.21
C LEU A 579 -22.02 -19.52 -6.58
N TRP A 580 -22.35 -19.38 -7.86
CA TRP A 580 -22.95 -18.19 -8.47
C TRP A 580 -24.46 -18.37 -8.60
N LEU A 581 -25.22 -17.32 -8.31
CA LEU A 581 -26.68 -17.27 -8.41
C LEU A 581 -27.09 -16.07 -9.26
N THR A 582 -27.93 -16.31 -10.27
CA THR A 582 -28.32 -15.31 -11.27
C THR A 582 -29.86 -15.23 -11.41
N PRO A 583 -30.49 -14.08 -11.17
CA PRO A 583 -31.91 -13.86 -11.49
C PRO A 583 -32.18 -13.90 -13.01
N PRO A 584 -33.38 -14.33 -13.46
CA PRO A 584 -34.48 -14.87 -12.64
C PRO A 584 -34.31 -16.35 -12.30
N CYS A 585 -33.49 -17.08 -13.05
CA CYS A 585 -33.12 -18.46 -12.76
C CYS A 585 -31.65 -18.76 -13.03
N GLY A 586 -31.05 -19.53 -12.12
CA GLY A 586 -29.86 -20.31 -12.43
C GLY A 586 -28.80 -20.29 -11.34
N TYR A 587 -28.02 -21.37 -11.27
CA TYR A 587 -26.77 -21.40 -10.55
C TYR A 587 -25.64 -21.96 -11.41
N ILE A 588 -24.42 -21.55 -11.09
CA ILE A 588 -23.18 -22.14 -11.59
C ILE A 588 -22.30 -22.47 -10.39
N LEU A 589 -21.72 -23.67 -10.37
CA LEU A 589 -20.65 -24.04 -9.45
C LEU A 589 -19.34 -24.12 -10.25
N SER A 590 -18.37 -23.23 -9.99
CA SER A 590 -17.09 -23.20 -10.72
C SER A 590 -15.87 -23.45 -9.83
N SER A 591 -14.76 -23.83 -10.47
CA SER A 591 -13.47 -24.06 -9.81
C SER A 591 -12.61 -22.81 -9.63
N ASP A 592 -13.04 -21.71 -10.23
CA ASP A 592 -12.27 -20.48 -10.29
C ASP A 592 -13.18 -19.26 -10.47
N TYR A 593 -12.65 -18.11 -10.10
CA TYR A 593 -13.31 -16.81 -10.16
C TYR A 593 -13.74 -16.42 -11.58
N ALA A 594 -12.95 -16.80 -12.59
CA ALA A 594 -13.19 -16.49 -13.99
C ALA A 594 -14.21 -17.45 -14.64
N LYS A 595 -14.68 -18.47 -13.90
CA LYS A 595 -15.59 -19.53 -14.36
C LYS A 595 -15.06 -20.32 -15.56
N THR A 596 -13.74 -20.52 -15.63
CA THR A 596 -13.13 -21.25 -16.73
C THR A 596 -13.47 -22.74 -16.71
N LYS A 597 -13.72 -23.30 -15.52
CA LYS A 597 -14.18 -24.67 -15.35
C LYS A 597 -15.38 -24.73 -14.41
N VAL A 598 -16.47 -25.30 -14.92
CA VAL A 598 -17.74 -25.49 -14.22
C VAL A 598 -17.81 -26.94 -13.72
N TYR A 599 -18.06 -27.11 -12.43
CA TYR A 599 -18.32 -28.40 -11.79
C TYR A 599 -19.77 -28.85 -11.96
N ASP A 600 -20.71 -27.91 -11.78
CA ASP A 600 -22.13 -28.16 -11.91
C ASP A 600 -22.86 -26.87 -12.28
N SER A 601 -24.06 -26.98 -12.84
CA SER A 601 -24.93 -25.85 -13.14
C SER A 601 -26.38 -26.32 -13.25
N GLY A 602 -27.32 -25.50 -12.81
CA GLY A 602 -28.72 -25.91 -12.81
C GLY A 602 -29.68 -24.77 -12.52
N TRP A 603 -30.90 -25.13 -12.16
CA TRP A 603 -31.98 -24.19 -11.91
C TRP A 603 -32.09 -23.84 -10.42
N ALA A 604 -32.24 -22.55 -10.13
CA ALA A 604 -32.62 -22.01 -8.84
C ALA A 604 -33.41 -20.73 -9.10
N LYS A 605 -34.66 -20.63 -8.62
CA LYS A 605 -35.49 -19.43 -8.80
C LYS A 605 -35.03 -18.32 -7.88
N ILE A 606 -34.68 -17.17 -8.45
CA ILE A 606 -34.21 -16.00 -7.71
C ILE A 606 -34.96 -14.78 -8.23
N GLU A 607 -35.81 -14.21 -7.40
CA GLU A 607 -36.53 -12.97 -7.68
C GLU A 607 -35.73 -11.77 -7.18
N ARG A 608 -35.90 -10.62 -7.82
CA ARG A 608 -35.32 -9.36 -7.33
C ARG A 608 -36.13 -8.81 -6.16
N ASP A 609 -35.51 -7.92 -5.40
CA ASP A 609 -36.08 -7.30 -4.19
C ASP A 609 -36.57 -8.30 -3.13
N THR A 610 -36.09 -9.55 -3.18
CA THR A 610 -36.46 -10.64 -2.28
C THR A 610 -35.23 -11.18 -1.56
N TRP A 611 -35.34 -11.41 -0.25
CA TRP A 611 -34.29 -12.03 0.54
C TRP A 611 -34.27 -13.55 0.38
N TYR A 612 -33.06 -14.09 0.22
CA TYR A 612 -32.80 -15.53 0.16
C TYR A 612 -31.65 -15.90 1.09
N THR A 613 -31.76 -17.05 1.77
CA THR A 613 -30.64 -17.65 2.51
C THR A 613 -29.91 -18.63 1.62
N LEU A 614 -28.65 -18.34 1.29
CA LEU A 614 -27.73 -19.25 0.63
C LEU A 614 -26.88 -19.98 1.66
N ARG A 615 -26.75 -21.30 1.55
CA ARG A 615 -25.77 -22.09 2.31
C ARG A 615 -24.92 -22.93 1.36
N LEU A 616 -23.61 -22.87 1.52
CA LEU A 616 -22.61 -23.64 0.76
C LEU A 616 -21.76 -24.44 1.76
N GLN A 617 -21.75 -25.76 1.59
CA GLN A 617 -20.93 -26.69 2.36
C GLN A 617 -19.91 -27.35 1.43
N VAL A 618 -18.62 -27.24 1.76
CA VAL A 618 -17.54 -27.92 1.04
C VAL A 618 -16.78 -28.80 2.03
N GLN A 619 -16.76 -30.10 1.77
CA GLN A 619 -16.08 -31.09 2.60
C GLN A 619 -15.28 -32.06 1.72
N GLY A 620 -13.95 -32.02 1.85
CA GLY A 620 -13.07 -32.81 0.99
C GLY A 620 -13.31 -32.51 -0.49
N ASN A 621 -13.84 -33.48 -1.23
CA ASN A 621 -14.18 -33.37 -2.65
C ASN A 621 -15.69 -33.28 -2.90
N HIS A 622 -16.51 -33.06 -1.87
CA HIS A 622 -17.96 -33.01 -1.98
C HIS A 622 -18.49 -31.62 -1.63
N THR A 623 -19.41 -31.12 -2.46
CA THR A 623 -20.03 -29.82 -2.31
C THR A 623 -21.54 -29.95 -2.33
N ILE A 624 -22.19 -29.40 -1.30
CA ILE A 624 -23.65 -29.33 -1.19
C ILE A 624 -24.03 -27.86 -1.03
N ALA A 625 -25.11 -27.44 -1.69
CA ALA A 625 -25.66 -26.10 -1.47
C ALA A 625 -27.17 -26.09 -1.34
N TYR A 626 -27.66 -25.12 -0.56
CA TYR A 626 -29.07 -24.91 -0.27
C TYR A 626 -29.46 -23.46 -0.55
N LEU A 627 -30.68 -23.25 -1.05
CA LEU A 627 -31.33 -21.95 -1.19
C LEU A 627 -32.65 -22.00 -0.41
N ASN A 628 -32.81 -21.16 0.61
CA ASN A 628 -33.95 -21.19 1.55
C ASN A 628 -34.20 -22.58 2.16
N GLY A 629 -33.12 -23.34 2.40
CA GLY A 629 -33.19 -24.71 2.92
C GLY A 629 -33.47 -25.80 1.87
N GLU A 630 -33.82 -25.45 0.63
CA GLU A 630 -33.97 -26.42 -0.46
C GLU A 630 -32.61 -26.72 -1.11
N LYS A 631 -32.26 -28.01 -1.26
CA LYS A 631 -31.00 -28.42 -1.86
C LYS A 631 -30.99 -28.14 -3.37
N ILE A 632 -30.03 -27.34 -3.83
CA ILE A 632 -29.85 -26.95 -5.24
C ILE A 632 -28.61 -27.58 -5.89
N VAL A 633 -27.61 -27.96 -5.09
CA VAL A 633 -26.35 -28.58 -5.55
C VAL A 633 -26.03 -29.80 -4.69
N ASP A 634 -25.58 -30.87 -5.33
CA ASP A 634 -25.04 -32.09 -4.73
C ASP A 634 -24.00 -32.66 -5.71
N ALA A 635 -22.74 -32.28 -5.53
CA ALA A 635 -21.70 -32.46 -6.53
C ALA A 635 -20.38 -32.96 -5.93
N LEU A 636 -19.81 -34.00 -6.57
CA LEU A 636 -18.41 -34.35 -6.40
C LEU A 636 -17.55 -33.46 -7.28
N ILE A 637 -16.64 -32.73 -6.66
CA ILE A 637 -15.72 -31.81 -7.31
C ILE A 637 -14.29 -32.37 -7.31
N ASN A 638 -13.47 -31.90 -8.24
CA ASN A 638 -12.02 -32.07 -8.18
C ASN A 638 -11.39 -30.69 -7.98
N PRO A 639 -11.26 -30.23 -6.71
CA PRO A 639 -10.89 -28.87 -6.37
C PRO A 639 -9.47 -28.56 -6.86
N GLN A 640 -9.30 -27.42 -7.54
CA GLN A 640 -7.96 -26.94 -7.92
C GLN A 640 -7.20 -26.40 -6.70
N SER A 641 -7.90 -25.67 -5.83
CA SER A 641 -7.38 -25.25 -4.53
C SER A 641 -7.98 -26.10 -3.40
N THR A 642 -7.12 -26.60 -2.51
CA THR A 642 -7.51 -27.42 -1.36
C THR A 642 -7.87 -26.61 -0.12
N ASN A 643 -7.45 -25.35 -0.05
CA ASN A 643 -7.65 -24.46 1.10
C ASN A 643 -7.73 -23.01 0.65
N GLY A 644 -8.24 -22.12 1.50
CA GLY A 644 -8.23 -20.69 1.22
C GLY A 644 -9.30 -19.94 1.99
N PHE A 645 -9.46 -18.66 1.65
CA PHE A 645 -10.45 -17.80 2.28
C PHE A 645 -11.88 -18.18 1.88
N ILE A 646 -12.84 -17.64 2.62
CA ILE A 646 -14.24 -17.54 2.20
C ILE A 646 -14.39 -16.21 1.46
N GLY A 647 -15.15 -16.23 0.36
CA GLY A 647 -15.46 -15.05 -0.44
C GLY A 647 -16.96 -14.80 -0.55
N VAL A 648 -17.36 -13.54 -0.56
CA VAL A 648 -18.73 -13.10 -0.89
C VAL A 648 -18.61 -11.98 -1.93
N GLY A 649 -19.49 -11.96 -2.94
CA GLY A 649 -19.41 -10.93 -3.96
C GLY A 649 -20.55 -10.93 -4.97
N THR A 650 -20.37 -10.13 -6.02
CA THR A 650 -21.37 -9.91 -7.08
C THR A 650 -20.79 -10.21 -8.46
N GLU A 651 -21.66 -10.53 -9.43
CA GLU A 651 -21.27 -10.86 -10.81
C GLU A 651 -20.67 -9.70 -11.61
N ASN A 652 -21.00 -8.48 -11.22
CA ASN A 652 -20.55 -7.22 -11.80
C ASN A 652 -20.57 -6.12 -10.72
N PHE A 653 -19.94 -4.98 -11.01
CA PHE A 653 -20.05 -3.77 -10.21
C PHE A 653 -21.49 -3.24 -10.29
N ALA A 654 -22.26 -3.49 -9.23
CA ALA A 654 -23.65 -3.09 -9.05
C ALA A 654 -24.15 -3.61 -7.68
N ASN A 655 -25.26 -3.06 -7.20
CA ASN A 655 -25.67 -3.24 -5.82
C ASN A 655 -26.17 -4.66 -5.54
N ALA A 656 -25.75 -5.21 -4.41
CA ALA A 656 -26.39 -6.36 -3.76
C ALA A 656 -26.18 -6.25 -2.26
N SER A 657 -27.19 -6.62 -1.48
CA SER A 657 -27.14 -6.62 -0.03
C SER A 657 -26.95 -8.05 0.50
N PHE A 658 -26.22 -8.16 1.60
CA PHE A 658 -25.89 -9.39 2.29
C PHE A 658 -26.16 -9.21 3.79
N ASN A 659 -26.79 -10.20 4.43
CA ASN A 659 -27.08 -10.18 5.86
C ASN A 659 -26.80 -11.54 6.52
N ASN A 660 -26.78 -11.61 7.85
CA ASN A 660 -26.73 -12.83 8.65
C ASN A 660 -25.63 -13.81 8.20
N PHE A 661 -24.42 -13.31 7.96
CA PHE A 661 -23.29 -14.16 7.59
C PHE A 661 -22.97 -15.10 8.75
N LYS A 662 -22.84 -16.39 8.45
CA LYS A 662 -22.41 -17.41 9.42
C LYS A 662 -21.45 -18.36 8.73
N MET A 663 -20.48 -18.83 9.50
CA MET A 663 -19.59 -19.84 9.01
C MET A 663 -19.12 -20.78 10.12
N GLN A 664 -18.91 -22.03 9.74
CA GLN A 664 -18.33 -23.06 10.59
C GLN A 664 -17.26 -23.80 9.79
N SER A 665 -16.04 -23.88 10.33
CA SER A 665 -15.00 -24.73 9.79
C SER A 665 -14.69 -25.83 10.80
N PRO A 666 -14.93 -27.12 10.48
CA PRO A 666 -14.44 -28.20 11.33
C PRO A 666 -12.92 -28.08 11.35
N GLY A 667 -12.35 -27.91 12.56
CA GLY A 667 -10.90 -28.01 12.73
C GLY A 667 -10.36 -29.33 12.15
N PRO A 668 -9.03 -29.47 12.02
CA PRO A 668 -8.45 -30.63 11.35
C PRO A 668 -8.89 -31.93 12.05
N ASN A 669 -9.62 -32.77 11.30
CA ASN A 669 -10.17 -34.10 11.60
C ASN A 669 -11.63 -34.18 12.07
N ILE A 670 -12.53 -34.44 11.13
CA ILE A 670 -13.61 -35.42 11.33
C ILE A 670 -13.75 -36.26 10.05
N PRO A 671 -13.35 -37.55 10.04
CA PRO A 671 -13.82 -38.46 9.00
C PRO A 671 -15.28 -38.87 9.32
N HIS A 672 -16.15 -38.99 8.31
CA HIS A 672 -16.95 -40.20 8.04
C HIS A 672 -18.21 -40.00 7.15
N GLN A 673 -18.32 -40.95 6.22
CA GLN A 673 -19.48 -41.66 5.65
C GLN A 673 -20.58 -40.89 4.91
N TYR A 674 -20.56 -41.05 3.58
CA TYR A 674 -21.63 -40.71 2.65
C TYR A 674 -22.54 -41.91 2.36
N ARG A 675 -23.86 -41.66 2.25
CA ARG A 675 -24.78 -42.52 1.50
C ARG A 675 -25.84 -41.74 0.71
N GLU A 676 -25.90 -42.18 -0.54
CA GLU A 676 -27.00 -42.28 -1.51
C GLU A 676 -27.42 -41.09 -2.38
N GLU A 677 -27.50 -41.44 -3.67
CA GLU A 677 -27.72 -40.64 -4.88
C GLU A 677 -29.15 -40.08 -4.97
N ILE A 678 -29.27 -38.87 -5.52
CA ILE A 678 -30.56 -38.31 -5.98
C ILE A 678 -30.48 -38.06 -7.50
N PRO A 679 -31.55 -38.32 -8.27
CA PRO A 679 -31.50 -38.26 -9.73
C PRO A 679 -31.29 -36.84 -10.26
N LYS A 680 -30.31 -36.68 -11.16
CA LYS A 680 -30.12 -35.45 -11.96
C LYS A 680 -31.32 -35.25 -12.88
N ARG A 681 -32.00 -34.10 -12.78
CA ARG A 681 -32.98 -33.65 -13.78
C ARG A 681 -32.38 -32.52 -14.63
N PRO A 682 -32.44 -32.60 -15.97
CA PRO A 682 -32.05 -31.48 -16.82
C PRO A 682 -33.22 -30.49 -16.92
N TYR A 683 -33.05 -29.28 -16.39
CA TYR A 683 -33.95 -28.16 -16.67
C TYR A 683 -33.13 -27.00 -17.22
N SER A 684 -33.28 -26.72 -18.51
CA SER A 684 -32.73 -25.53 -19.17
C SER A 684 -33.68 -24.35 -18.98
N CYS A 685 -33.16 -23.21 -18.50
CA CYS A 685 -33.84 -21.92 -18.42
C CYS A 685 -34.03 -21.41 -19.87
N ILE A 686 -35.25 -21.52 -20.43
CA ILE A 686 -35.62 -20.83 -21.67
C ILE A 686 -35.99 -19.42 -21.25
N ILE A 687 -35.17 -18.45 -21.65
CA ILE A 687 -35.51 -17.04 -21.57
C ILE A 687 -36.57 -16.80 -22.66
N ASP A 688 -37.82 -16.59 -22.28
CA ASP A 688 -38.80 -16.02 -23.20
C ASP A 688 -38.31 -14.62 -23.57
N LYS A 689 -37.96 -14.44 -24.85
CA LYS A 689 -37.55 -13.15 -25.41
C LYS A 689 -38.76 -12.24 -25.58
N GLU A 690 -39.41 -11.81 -24.52
CA GLU A 690 -40.31 -10.67 -24.56
C GLU A 690 -40.09 -9.82 -23.31
N GLU A 691 -39.98 -8.50 -23.50
CA GLU A 691 -39.70 -7.45 -22.50
C GLU A 691 -38.22 -7.17 -22.16
N TYR A 692 -37.46 -6.76 -23.18
CA TYR A 692 -36.50 -5.66 -23.04
C TYR A 692 -36.78 -4.65 -24.16
N VAL A 693 -37.66 -3.67 -23.89
CA VAL A 693 -37.75 -2.46 -24.71
C VAL A 693 -36.54 -1.61 -24.33
N SER A 694 -35.52 -1.60 -25.17
CA SER A 694 -34.46 -0.60 -25.08
C SER A 694 -34.97 0.71 -25.65
N ASP A 695 -35.04 1.75 -24.83
CA ASP A 695 -35.09 3.14 -25.30
C ASP A 695 -33.81 3.45 -26.09
N LYS A 696 -33.88 3.22 -27.39
CA LYS A 696 -32.98 3.76 -28.41
C LYS A 696 -33.82 4.07 -29.63
N ASP A 697 -34.60 5.15 -29.56
CA ASP A 697 -35.08 5.88 -30.73
C ASP A 697 -35.58 7.26 -30.29
N GLU A 698 -34.65 8.18 -30.03
CA GLU A 698 -34.91 9.59 -30.29
C GLU A 698 -33.58 10.28 -30.61
N ILE A 699 -33.64 11.26 -31.53
CA ILE A 699 -32.53 11.98 -32.17
C ILE A 699 -32.00 11.28 -33.44
N LEU A 700 -32.70 11.49 -34.56
CA LEU A 700 -32.10 11.97 -35.83
C LEU A 700 -33.22 12.30 -36.84
N THR A 701 -33.84 13.47 -36.69
CA THR A 701 -34.57 14.13 -37.77
C THR A 701 -34.05 15.54 -37.96
N ASN A 702 -33.18 15.72 -38.97
CA ASN A 702 -33.18 16.80 -39.96
C ASN A 702 -31.77 17.05 -40.50
N ARG A 703 -31.55 16.65 -41.76
CA ARG A 703 -30.97 17.51 -42.81
C ARG A 703 -30.93 16.74 -44.15
N ASN A 704 -31.86 17.10 -45.03
CA ASN A 704 -31.71 16.90 -46.47
C ASN A 704 -30.65 17.87 -47.02
N LEU A 705 -29.75 17.40 -47.88
CA LEU A 705 -29.63 17.80 -49.30
C LEU A 705 -28.23 17.48 -49.88
N ASN A 706 -28.26 16.71 -50.97
CA ASN A 706 -27.31 16.65 -52.11
C ASN A 706 -25.90 16.06 -51.82
N SER A 707 -25.28 15.23 -52.67
CA SER A 707 -25.56 14.81 -54.05
C SER A 707 -24.74 13.53 -54.40
N GLN A 708 -25.37 12.66 -55.19
CA GLN A 708 -24.82 11.81 -56.27
C GLN A 708 -23.43 11.13 -56.15
N GLY A 709 -23.45 9.79 -56.31
CA GLY A 709 -22.70 9.17 -57.42
C GLY A 709 -21.93 7.89 -57.12
N LYS A 710 -22.53 6.75 -57.50
CA LYS A 710 -21.92 5.54 -58.16
C LYS A 710 -20.86 4.74 -57.39
N LEU A 711 -20.65 3.43 -57.59
CA LEU A 711 -21.39 2.25 -58.04
C LEU A 711 -20.36 1.09 -57.92
N HIS A 712 -20.80 -0.11 -57.47
CA HIS A 712 -20.15 -1.44 -57.56
C HIS A 712 -18.86 -1.74 -56.76
N ALA A 713 -18.53 -2.98 -56.40
CA ALA A 713 -19.20 -4.26 -56.10
C ALA A 713 -18.08 -5.32 -55.91
N ASN A 714 -18.36 -6.33 -55.08
CA ASN A 714 -17.78 -7.71 -55.04
C ASN A 714 -16.33 -7.88 -54.54
N VAL A 715 -16.03 -8.63 -53.46
CA VAL A 715 -16.34 -10.02 -53.01
C VAL A 715 -15.25 -11.04 -53.42
N ALA A 716 -14.63 -11.61 -52.37
CA ALA A 716 -14.11 -12.97 -52.15
C ALA A 716 -12.81 -13.52 -52.80
N ARG A 717 -11.89 -13.87 -51.86
CA ARG A 717 -11.16 -15.15 -51.62
C ARG A 717 -10.50 -15.89 -52.80
N LEU A 718 -9.24 -16.30 -52.57
CA LEU A 718 -8.72 -17.68 -52.41
C LEU A 718 -7.15 -17.63 -52.30
N HIS A 719 -6.54 -18.22 -51.25
CA HIS A 719 -5.66 -19.43 -51.26
C HIS A 719 -4.48 -19.40 -52.27
N GLN A 720 -3.26 -19.89 -52.03
CA GLN A 720 -2.47 -20.47 -50.94
C GLN A 720 -1.04 -20.67 -51.53
N GLN A 721 -0.01 -20.71 -50.66
CA GLN A 721 1.30 -21.40 -50.85
C GLN A 721 2.33 -20.91 -51.89
N GLY A 722 3.60 -20.82 -51.43
CA GLY A 722 4.78 -20.88 -52.31
C GLY A 722 5.99 -20.05 -51.85
N ASN A 723 6.71 -20.50 -50.82
CA ASN A 723 8.12 -20.13 -50.56
C ASN A 723 9.03 -20.97 -51.52
N PRO A 724 10.38 -20.83 -51.57
CA PRO A 724 11.30 -19.71 -51.30
C PRO A 724 12.31 -19.50 -52.48
N MET A 725 13.14 -18.44 -52.45
CA MET A 725 14.60 -18.53 -52.74
C MET A 725 15.31 -17.15 -52.69
N PHE A 726 16.29 -17.05 -51.79
CA PHE A 726 17.47 -16.15 -51.85
C PHE A 726 18.39 -16.57 -53.03
N PRO A 727 19.43 -15.82 -53.51
CA PRO A 727 20.35 -15.02 -52.69
C PRO A 727 21.08 -13.77 -53.29
N LYS A 728 21.69 -13.01 -52.36
CA LYS A 728 23.01 -12.32 -52.41
C LYS A 728 23.36 -11.42 -53.61
N HIS A 729 23.68 -10.14 -53.31
CA HIS A 729 25.05 -9.66 -53.44
C HIS A 729 25.37 -8.38 -52.64
N SER A 730 26.58 -8.41 -52.10
CA SER A 730 27.34 -7.45 -51.30
C SER A 730 27.85 -6.21 -52.04
N LYS A 731 28.01 -5.07 -51.36
CA LYS A 731 29.23 -4.20 -51.48
C LYS A 731 29.39 -3.17 -50.34
N LYS A 732 30.39 -3.47 -49.50
CA LYS A 732 31.42 -2.64 -48.83
C LYS A 732 31.21 -1.14 -48.47
N ILE A 733 31.39 -0.91 -47.16
CA ILE A 733 32.33 0.00 -46.45
C ILE A 733 32.08 1.51 -46.49
N LYS A 734 31.78 2.08 -45.31
CA LYS A 734 32.65 3.07 -44.62
C LYS A 734 32.34 3.10 -43.12
N GLU A 735 33.42 3.11 -42.33
CA GLU A 735 33.47 3.13 -40.87
C GLU A 735 32.96 4.46 -40.29
N GLN A 736 32.21 4.38 -39.20
CA GLN A 736 32.26 5.38 -38.13
C GLN A 736 31.86 4.73 -36.80
N VAL A 737 32.75 4.86 -35.83
CA VAL A 737 32.70 4.30 -34.49
C VAL A 737 31.79 5.16 -33.61
N PHE A 738 30.73 4.58 -33.04
CA PHE A 738 30.14 4.97 -31.76
C PHE A 738 29.62 3.72 -31.07
N GLY A 739 30.31 3.31 -30.01
CA GLY A 739 29.93 2.17 -29.17
C GLY A 739 28.78 2.55 -28.25
N ASN A 740 27.58 2.07 -28.56
CA ASN A 740 26.47 2.01 -27.62
C ASN A 740 26.38 0.58 -27.07
N GLY A 741 26.93 0.37 -25.88
CA GLY A 741 26.70 -0.82 -25.09
C GLY A 741 25.36 -0.71 -24.36
N VAL A 742 24.29 -1.21 -24.98
CA VAL A 742 23.04 -1.51 -24.27
C VAL A 742 23.26 -2.81 -23.50
N PHE A 743 23.42 -2.71 -22.18
CA PHE A 743 23.36 -3.87 -21.30
C PHE A 743 21.92 -4.40 -21.29
N LYS A 744 21.70 -5.52 -21.99
CA LYS A 744 20.55 -6.38 -21.76
C LYS A 744 20.74 -7.03 -20.38
N GLN A 745 19.92 -6.62 -19.42
CA GLN A 745 19.80 -7.31 -18.14
C GLN A 745 18.82 -8.47 -18.33
N GLU A 746 19.35 -9.69 -18.33
CA GLU A 746 18.53 -10.90 -18.15
C GLU A 746 18.08 -10.94 -16.69
N ILE A 747 16.78 -10.76 -16.48
CA ILE A 747 16.11 -10.92 -15.19
C ILE A 747 15.74 -12.41 -15.06
N PRO A 748 16.14 -13.12 -13.99
CA PRO A 748 15.68 -14.48 -13.75
C PRO A 748 14.16 -14.51 -13.60
N ASN A 749 13.49 -15.33 -14.42
CA ASN A 749 12.08 -15.67 -14.26
C ASN A 749 11.92 -16.48 -12.97
N ASN A 750 11.55 -15.83 -11.87
CA ASN A 750 10.73 -16.36 -10.80
C ASN A 750 10.31 -15.16 -9.94
N TYR A 751 9.00 -15.01 -9.75
CA TYR A 751 8.31 -13.82 -9.23
C TYR A 751 8.17 -12.67 -10.24
N LYS A 752 7.14 -12.79 -11.07
CA LYS A 752 6.35 -11.64 -11.52
C LYS A 752 4.90 -11.86 -11.05
N PRO A 753 4.21 -10.80 -10.60
CA PRO A 753 2.84 -10.87 -10.11
C PRO A 753 1.86 -11.46 -11.14
#